data_AF-A0A839IXZ7-F1
#
_entry.id   AF-A0A839IXZ7-F1
#
_cell.length_a   1.000
_cell.length_b   1.000
_cell.length_c   1.000
_cell.angle_alpha   90.00
_cell.angle_beta   90.00
_cell.angle_gamma   90.00
#
_symmetry.space_group_name_H-M   'P 1'
#
loop_
_entity.id
_entity.type
_entity.pdbx_description
1 polymer ?
#
loop_
_entity_poly.entity_id
_entity_poly.type
_entity_poly.pdbx_seq_one_letter_code
_entity_poly.pdbx_strand_id
1 'polypeptide(L)'
;MNLDFTVLNLQADYEKCLMQYPFRFFFSLDGSARSPASLTFNKHKDIPDYILSLVDSFSEAFLIFTRECGFKSPVEEGIFHEKGARYIDVLLDNIPQQRGLVSAELIDQGDLFEEEDFLIGQSIRIVVDRNLILGTGTPIHELFHVFQYNYCHFNNMWFMEGLARWAQNLTHSRPGKVEILPQDRQQLQALFRRAHDAEYFWRRLLSFVEQPVEFVRKLLLECEFQCRVIELKSANSKAHQKNAWTREEKRSRHNNIIIAKALIHIAKNTVVNELPELVNFIQSLEIYSSESSSELTVKGDIELKTVADLIQFQHIEEVQGNLTISVSDLCSLGGFNQLEVVAGTLLITECSSLEEIVGFNQLRKINSLEISFNTELVRIDGFNSLFLDGGYISGFVKVINNKKLNSVSFLYGVQETKSSFYLHHNNLLDLGGLEKLKKVGASLSLSSNQLSDINALSNLESVNGMLGIAFNRLVSLKGLDRLNKVGNVKWGDEYRSLAIHGNKYLKDISSIGLLKSSTGYLVINIDHNSDFEFLPDSRCDIYNQDVKVISSGKELDVTSVFPLYNKNKSPVFVFDDKWINALSQHKWMRSEFFPFNSVDKLIPNLYRVGAEYIYAQVARSQYFLIENNEVLHNAGLKFLFNSKPFMDLCFNKSKFYEFMVNNGFSSYVPAIYDGKNGIEFPVVYKIDKGGNGENVFIVNNMVELESIDGGEGYSLTECVLGKAEYASNFIYSKGEILFEITYKREFSDDLFVLRSASYNDNMISLDVCENKLVDIFRQIMDSFEEEFLVCCFDYKVVNGVPKIFEINTRLGYTLIKDSKNFKKAIDVYCQLADKHALSS
;
A
#
# COMPACT_ATOMS: atom_id res chain seq x y z
N MET A 1 -30.01 -50.17 -7.12
CA MET A 1 -29.57 -50.40 -5.73
C MET A 1 -30.51 -49.61 -4.84
N ASN A 2 -31.03 -50.20 -3.74
CA ASN A 2 -31.63 -49.38 -2.69
C ASN A 2 -30.51 -48.53 -2.12
N LEU A 3 -30.51 -47.23 -2.45
CA LEU A 3 -29.51 -46.30 -1.96
C LEU A 3 -29.96 -45.87 -0.55
N ASP A 4 -29.39 -46.49 0.48
CA ASP A 4 -29.51 -46.00 1.86
C ASP A 4 -28.57 -44.78 2.01
N PHE A 5 -28.99 -43.63 1.46
CA PHE A 5 -28.38 -42.33 1.77
C PHE A 5 -29.17 -41.61 2.86
N THR A 6 -28.48 -40.80 3.65
CA THR A 6 -29.11 -39.93 4.66
C THR A 6 -29.16 -38.51 4.12
N VAL A 7 -30.34 -37.87 4.15
CA VAL A 7 -30.51 -36.45 3.77
C VAL A 7 -30.66 -35.62 5.03
N LEU A 8 -29.80 -34.63 5.18
CA LEU A 8 -29.75 -33.70 6.29
C LEU A 8 -30.09 -32.30 5.80
N ASN A 9 -30.85 -31.54 6.59
CA ASN A 9 -31.05 -30.11 6.37
C ASN A 9 -29.99 -29.35 7.18
N LEU A 10 -29.47 -28.26 6.61
CA LEU A 10 -28.41 -27.44 7.23
C LEU A 10 -28.90 -26.00 7.42
N GLN A 11 -28.34 -25.26 8.39
CA GLN A 11 -28.75 -23.87 8.71
C GLN A 11 -27.77 -22.80 8.18
N ALA A 12 -27.03 -23.10 7.12
CA ALA A 12 -25.90 -22.29 6.71
C ALA A 12 -25.86 -22.09 5.18
N ASP A 13 -24.66 -21.94 4.64
CA ASP A 13 -24.36 -21.65 3.25
C ASP A 13 -24.96 -22.66 2.23
N TYR A 14 -25.29 -23.87 2.69
CA TYR A 14 -25.98 -24.92 1.93
C TYR A 14 -27.29 -25.27 2.62
N GLU A 15 -28.33 -25.65 1.88
CA GLU A 15 -29.62 -26.04 2.48
C GLU A 15 -29.64 -27.53 2.87
N LYS A 16 -28.94 -28.38 2.11
CA LYS A 16 -28.97 -29.83 2.27
C LYS A 16 -27.59 -30.47 2.16
N CYS A 17 -27.41 -31.55 2.91
CA CYS A 17 -26.31 -32.50 2.76
C CYS A 17 -26.86 -33.91 2.51
N LEU A 18 -26.45 -34.54 1.42
CA LEU A 18 -26.69 -35.97 1.16
C LEU A 18 -25.44 -36.76 1.54
N MET A 19 -25.57 -37.65 2.50
CA MET A 19 -24.49 -38.50 2.98
C MET A 19 -24.57 -39.91 2.37
N GLN A 20 -23.47 -40.33 1.76
CA GLN A 20 -23.20 -41.72 1.37
C GLN A 20 -21.73 -42.01 1.63
N TYR A 21 -21.44 -42.69 2.75
CA TYR A 21 -20.07 -42.87 3.23
C TYR A 21 -19.12 -43.41 2.13
N PRO A 22 -17.93 -42.80 1.94
CA PRO A 22 -17.34 -41.72 2.75
C PRO A 22 -17.70 -40.30 2.31
N PHE A 23 -18.62 -40.12 1.37
CA PHE A 23 -18.97 -38.83 0.77
C PHE A 23 -20.08 -38.07 1.51
N ARG A 24 -19.96 -36.74 1.49
CA ARG A 24 -21.01 -35.78 1.87
C ARG A 24 -21.22 -34.77 0.74
N PHE A 25 -22.41 -34.73 0.16
CA PHE A 25 -22.74 -33.87 -0.98
C PHE A 25 -23.55 -32.66 -0.50
N PHE A 26 -22.98 -31.47 -0.62
CA PHE A 26 -23.59 -30.21 -0.16
C PHE A 26 -24.19 -29.43 -1.34
N PHE A 27 -25.48 -29.09 -1.23
CA PHE A 27 -26.22 -28.36 -2.26
C PHE A 27 -27.38 -27.56 -1.69
N SER A 28 -27.89 -26.60 -2.48
CA SER A 28 -29.12 -25.86 -2.20
C SER A 28 -30.19 -26.12 -3.27
N LEU A 29 -31.42 -25.69 -3.02
CA LEU A 29 -32.57 -25.77 -3.93
C LEU A 29 -33.18 -24.39 -4.26
N ASP A 30 -32.64 -23.32 -3.70
CA ASP A 30 -33.07 -21.92 -3.85
C ASP A 30 -32.74 -21.27 -5.22
N GLY A 31 -32.02 -21.98 -6.09
CA GLY A 31 -31.56 -21.47 -7.38
C GLY A 31 -30.25 -20.66 -7.33
N SER A 32 -29.66 -20.48 -6.14
CA SER A 32 -28.37 -19.81 -5.94
C SER A 32 -27.21 -20.52 -6.64
N ALA A 33 -25.99 -19.95 -6.56
CA ALA A 33 -24.77 -20.54 -7.10
C ALA A 33 -24.49 -21.99 -6.60
N ARG A 34 -25.02 -22.36 -5.43
CA ARG A 34 -24.87 -23.67 -4.77
C ARG A 34 -26.00 -24.64 -5.09
N SER A 35 -26.99 -24.20 -5.87
CA SER A 35 -28.05 -25.05 -6.41
C SER A 35 -27.63 -25.64 -7.75
N PRO A 36 -28.01 -26.89 -8.11
CA PRO A 36 -27.87 -27.38 -9.48
C PRO A 36 -28.45 -26.38 -10.50
N ALA A 37 -27.85 -26.29 -11.69
CA ALA A 37 -28.36 -25.41 -12.75
C ALA A 37 -29.75 -25.82 -13.26
N SER A 38 -30.06 -27.13 -13.17
CA SER A 38 -31.38 -27.67 -13.45
C SER A 38 -31.87 -28.48 -12.24
N LEU A 39 -33.05 -28.12 -11.74
CA LEU A 39 -33.71 -28.77 -10.61
C LEU A 39 -34.77 -29.76 -11.12
N THR A 40 -34.33 -30.92 -11.62
CA THR A 40 -35.22 -32.03 -11.99
C THR A 40 -35.23 -33.09 -10.88
N PHE A 41 -36.40 -33.67 -10.58
CA PHE A 41 -36.62 -34.58 -9.45
C PHE A 41 -37.30 -35.89 -9.89
N ASN A 42 -36.87 -36.46 -11.01
CA ASN A 42 -37.52 -37.65 -11.58
C ASN A 42 -37.21 -38.92 -10.77
N LYS A 43 -36.03 -38.98 -10.14
CA LYS A 43 -35.56 -40.17 -9.40
C LYS A 43 -35.89 -40.12 -7.90
N HIS A 44 -35.99 -38.93 -7.30
CA HIS A 44 -36.28 -38.76 -5.88
C HIS A 44 -37.01 -37.44 -5.62
N LYS A 45 -37.96 -37.43 -4.67
CA LYS A 45 -38.83 -36.27 -4.39
C LYS A 45 -38.10 -35.03 -3.88
N ASP A 46 -37.03 -35.22 -3.11
CA ASP A 46 -36.36 -34.15 -2.34
C ASP A 46 -34.90 -33.91 -2.75
N ILE A 47 -34.39 -34.68 -3.72
CA ILE A 47 -32.99 -34.66 -4.17
C ILE A 47 -32.99 -34.50 -5.69
N PRO A 48 -32.33 -33.48 -6.24
CA PRO A 48 -32.23 -33.30 -7.68
C PRO A 48 -31.52 -34.49 -8.37
N ASP A 49 -31.97 -34.86 -9.56
CA ASP A 49 -31.37 -35.93 -10.37
C ASP A 49 -29.88 -35.69 -10.61
N TYR A 50 -29.48 -34.42 -10.71
CA TYR A 50 -28.08 -34.01 -10.83
C TYR A 50 -27.22 -34.49 -9.64
N ILE A 51 -27.71 -34.28 -8.41
CA ILE A 51 -27.01 -34.71 -7.19
C ILE A 51 -26.93 -36.24 -7.14
N LEU A 52 -28.01 -36.94 -7.44
CA LEU A 52 -28.01 -38.41 -7.46
C LEU A 52 -27.00 -38.95 -8.47
N SER A 53 -26.87 -38.32 -9.64
CA SER A 53 -25.87 -38.71 -10.63
C SER A 53 -24.43 -38.43 -10.21
N LEU A 54 -24.17 -37.36 -9.44
CA LEU A 54 -22.86 -37.16 -8.82
C LEU A 54 -22.56 -38.25 -7.79
N VAL A 55 -23.53 -38.57 -6.93
CA VAL A 55 -23.43 -39.62 -5.92
C VAL A 55 -23.06 -40.96 -6.57
N ASP A 56 -23.78 -41.37 -7.62
CA ASP A 56 -23.51 -42.60 -8.37
C ASP A 56 -22.08 -42.57 -8.94
N SER A 57 -21.71 -41.48 -9.62
CA SER A 57 -20.40 -41.36 -10.29
C SER A 57 -19.21 -41.38 -9.34
N PHE A 58 -19.28 -40.67 -8.21
CA PHE A 58 -18.21 -40.64 -7.22
C PHE A 58 -18.12 -41.97 -6.45
N SER A 59 -19.25 -42.57 -6.09
CA SER A 59 -19.28 -43.82 -5.33
C SER A 59 -18.76 -44.99 -6.15
N GLU A 60 -19.17 -45.11 -7.42
CA GLU A 60 -18.69 -46.16 -8.32
C GLU A 60 -17.18 -46.03 -8.57
N ALA A 61 -16.70 -44.82 -8.89
CA ALA A 61 -15.28 -44.58 -9.11
C ALA A 61 -14.43 -44.84 -7.86
N PHE A 62 -14.93 -44.47 -6.68
CA PHE A 62 -14.23 -44.74 -5.42
C PHE A 62 -14.09 -46.24 -5.14
N LEU A 63 -15.15 -47.02 -5.40
CA LEU A 63 -15.10 -48.48 -5.26
C LEU A 63 -14.13 -49.11 -6.26
N ILE A 64 -14.12 -48.66 -7.52
CA ILE A 64 -13.17 -49.14 -8.52
C ILE A 64 -11.72 -48.83 -8.10
N PHE A 65 -11.45 -47.60 -7.67
CA PHE A 65 -10.10 -47.20 -7.26
C PHE A 65 -9.60 -47.97 -6.02
N THR A 66 -10.46 -48.21 -5.04
CA THR A 66 -10.06 -48.87 -3.79
C THR A 66 -10.09 -50.40 -3.90
N ARG A 67 -11.20 -50.99 -4.36
CA ARG A 67 -11.40 -52.45 -4.32
C ARG A 67 -10.85 -53.17 -5.54
N GLU A 68 -10.99 -52.59 -6.73
CA GLU A 68 -10.52 -53.23 -7.97
C GLU A 68 -9.06 -52.85 -8.28
N CYS A 69 -8.71 -51.58 -8.09
CA CYS A 69 -7.37 -51.06 -8.41
C CYS A 69 -6.40 -51.08 -7.21
N GLY A 70 -6.90 -51.23 -5.98
CA GLY A 70 -6.06 -51.34 -4.78
C GLY A 70 -5.37 -50.04 -4.35
N PHE A 71 -5.83 -48.87 -4.76
CA PHE A 71 -5.29 -47.59 -4.28
C PHE A 71 -5.67 -47.34 -2.81
N LYS A 72 -4.78 -46.67 -2.05
CA LYS A 72 -5.01 -46.30 -0.66
C LYS A 72 -6.23 -45.39 -0.54
N SER A 73 -7.21 -45.83 0.24
CA SER A 73 -8.40 -45.05 0.54
C SER A 73 -8.02 -43.79 1.35
N PRO A 74 -8.30 -42.56 0.85
CA PRO A 74 -7.90 -41.31 1.51
C PRO A 74 -8.45 -41.11 2.93
N VAL A 75 -9.50 -41.83 3.32
CA VAL A 75 -10.12 -41.77 4.65
C VAL A 75 -9.74 -42.95 5.56
N GLU A 76 -9.01 -43.95 5.04
CA GLU A 76 -8.59 -45.15 5.79
C GLU A 76 -7.06 -45.32 5.89
N GLU A 77 -6.30 -44.83 4.92
CA GLU A 77 -4.83 -44.92 4.88
C GLU A 77 -4.22 -43.74 4.12
N GLY A 78 -2.99 -43.34 4.45
CA GLY A 78 -2.24 -42.29 3.76
C GLY A 78 -2.34 -40.94 4.45
N ILE A 79 -1.80 -39.89 3.81
CA ILE A 79 -1.57 -38.61 4.48
C ILE A 79 -2.86 -37.90 4.90
N PHE A 80 -3.96 -38.08 4.18
CA PHE A 80 -5.23 -37.49 4.56
C PHE A 80 -5.81 -38.18 5.81
N HIS A 81 -5.79 -39.52 5.83
CA HIS A 81 -6.19 -40.29 7.00
C HIS A 81 -5.32 -40.00 8.23
N GLU A 82 -3.99 -39.96 8.07
CA GLU A 82 -3.03 -39.63 9.13
C GLU A 82 -3.28 -38.25 9.75
N LYS A 83 -3.80 -37.30 8.95
CA LYS A 83 -4.18 -35.96 9.40
C LYS A 83 -5.59 -35.89 9.99
N GLY A 84 -6.37 -36.96 9.94
CA GLY A 84 -7.69 -37.07 10.57
C GLY A 84 -8.88 -36.99 9.61
N ALA A 85 -8.67 -37.13 8.30
CA ALA A 85 -9.76 -37.16 7.32
C ALA A 85 -10.72 -38.33 7.59
N ARG A 86 -12.01 -38.02 7.78
CA ARG A 86 -13.10 -38.99 7.92
C ARG A 86 -14.05 -39.02 6.73
N TYR A 87 -14.17 -37.90 6.02
CA TYR A 87 -15.13 -37.72 4.93
C TYR A 87 -14.49 -37.09 3.70
N ILE A 88 -15.17 -37.23 2.57
CA ILE A 88 -14.89 -36.47 1.35
C ILE A 88 -16.11 -35.59 1.05
N ASP A 89 -15.94 -34.28 1.14
CA ASP A 89 -17.01 -33.33 0.93
C ASP A 89 -17.03 -32.87 -0.52
N VAL A 90 -18.18 -33.06 -1.17
CA VAL A 90 -18.44 -32.62 -2.53
C VAL A 90 -19.37 -31.41 -2.47
N LEU A 91 -18.84 -30.23 -2.77
CA LEU A 91 -19.56 -28.96 -2.65
C LEU A 91 -19.95 -28.46 -4.04
N LEU A 92 -21.22 -28.12 -4.24
CA LEU A 92 -21.65 -27.40 -5.43
C LEU A 92 -21.32 -25.91 -5.31
N ASP A 93 -20.79 -25.34 -6.40
CA ASP A 93 -20.61 -23.90 -6.54
C ASP A 93 -20.62 -23.48 -8.03
N ASN A 94 -20.68 -22.17 -8.28
CA ASN A 94 -20.61 -21.59 -9.62
C ASN A 94 -19.15 -21.30 -9.98
N ILE A 95 -18.48 -22.27 -10.57
CA ILE A 95 -17.07 -22.20 -10.97
C ILE A 95 -16.95 -22.18 -12.51
N PRO A 96 -15.98 -21.46 -13.10
CA PRO A 96 -15.78 -21.50 -14.55
C PRO A 96 -15.60 -22.96 -15.02
N GLN A 97 -16.39 -23.40 -16.02
CA GLN A 97 -16.56 -24.78 -16.52
C GLN A 97 -15.29 -25.62 -16.78
N GLN A 98 -14.09 -25.05 -16.69
CA GLN A 98 -12.80 -25.70 -16.94
C GLN A 98 -11.96 -25.96 -15.67
N ARG A 99 -12.48 -25.73 -14.47
CA ARG A 99 -11.71 -25.87 -13.22
C ARG A 99 -12.52 -26.52 -12.10
N GLY A 100 -12.71 -27.84 -12.17
CA GLY A 100 -12.95 -28.58 -10.93
C GLY A 100 -11.81 -28.27 -9.98
N LEU A 101 -12.12 -27.83 -8.76
CA LEU A 101 -11.12 -27.41 -7.79
C LEU A 101 -11.14 -28.43 -6.66
N VAL A 102 -10.21 -29.39 -6.74
CA VAL A 102 -9.78 -30.14 -5.55
C VAL A 102 -8.79 -29.26 -4.81
N SER A 103 -9.24 -28.66 -3.70
CA SER A 103 -8.31 -28.09 -2.72
C SER A 103 -7.83 -29.23 -1.84
N ALA A 104 -6.54 -29.56 -1.86
CA ALA A 104 -5.90 -30.50 -0.93
C ALA A 104 -5.79 -29.92 0.49
N GLU A 105 -6.86 -29.26 0.96
CA GLU A 105 -7.00 -28.69 2.29
C GLU A 105 -7.99 -29.56 3.07
N LEU A 106 -7.56 -29.99 4.25
CA LEU A 106 -8.45 -30.61 5.23
C LEU A 106 -9.20 -29.50 5.93
N ILE A 107 -10.53 -29.59 5.88
CA ILE A 107 -11.40 -28.58 6.46
C ILE A 107 -12.37 -29.31 7.38
N ASP A 108 -12.61 -28.73 8.56
CA ASP A 108 -13.70 -29.18 9.41
C ASP A 108 -14.94 -28.38 9.05
N GLN A 109 -16.01 -29.09 8.70
CA GLN A 109 -17.32 -28.52 8.38
C GLN A 109 -18.33 -28.82 9.50
N GLY A 110 -17.84 -29.22 10.68
CA GLY A 110 -18.65 -29.56 11.85
C GLY A 110 -19.68 -28.50 12.24
N ASP A 111 -19.35 -27.22 12.03
CA ASP A 111 -20.25 -26.08 12.31
C ASP A 111 -21.54 -26.08 11.46
N LEU A 112 -21.59 -26.86 10.36
CA LEU A 112 -22.77 -26.97 9.49
C LEU A 112 -23.82 -27.96 10.02
N PHE A 113 -23.47 -28.81 10.99
CA PHE A 113 -24.34 -29.86 11.51
C PHE A 113 -24.77 -29.54 12.95
N GLU A 114 -26.08 -29.44 13.21
CA GLU A 114 -26.59 -29.31 14.58
C GLU A 114 -26.53 -30.68 15.29
N GLU A 115 -25.69 -30.80 16.32
CA GLU A 115 -25.78 -31.79 17.41
C GLU A 115 -25.78 -33.30 17.04
N GLU A 116 -25.07 -33.74 15.99
CA GLU A 116 -24.82 -35.18 15.73
C GLU A 116 -23.31 -35.51 15.72
N ASP A 117 -22.79 -36.01 16.84
CA ASP A 117 -21.35 -36.30 17.08
C ASP A 117 -20.67 -37.16 15.99
N PHE A 118 -21.43 -38.06 15.36
CA PHE A 118 -20.87 -38.94 14.32
C PHE A 118 -20.69 -38.24 12.97
N LEU A 119 -21.29 -37.06 12.74
CA LEU A 119 -21.13 -36.26 11.52
C LEU A 119 -19.93 -35.31 11.58
N ILE A 120 -19.30 -35.17 12.75
CA ILE A 120 -18.19 -34.25 13.01
C ILE A 120 -16.84 -34.91 12.67
N GLY A 121 -15.99 -34.18 11.95
CA GLY A 121 -14.65 -34.61 11.59
C GLY A 121 -14.10 -33.93 10.35
N GLN A 122 -12.77 -33.89 10.24
CA GLN A 122 -12.10 -33.30 9.09
C GLN A 122 -12.47 -34.03 7.81
N SER A 123 -12.62 -33.26 6.73
CA SER A 123 -12.96 -33.78 5.42
C SER A 123 -12.03 -33.25 4.34
N ILE A 124 -11.91 -34.02 3.27
CA ILE A 124 -11.24 -33.62 2.04
C ILE A 124 -12.25 -32.91 1.16
N ARG A 125 -11.94 -31.70 0.69
CA ARG A 125 -12.87 -30.89 -0.09
C ARG A 125 -12.69 -31.05 -1.60
N ILE A 126 -13.79 -31.32 -2.31
CA ILE A 126 -13.92 -31.29 -3.77
C ILE A 126 -15.01 -30.30 -4.15
N VAL A 127 -14.71 -29.31 -4.99
CA VAL A 127 -15.71 -28.37 -5.52
C VAL A 127 -16.10 -28.74 -6.94
N VAL A 128 -17.40 -28.88 -7.18
CA VAL A 128 -17.97 -29.30 -8.47
C VAL A 128 -18.89 -28.21 -9.02
N ASP A 129 -18.80 -27.97 -10.32
CA ASP A 129 -19.66 -27.00 -11.00
C ASP A 129 -21.12 -27.40 -10.92
N ARG A 130 -22.03 -26.42 -10.81
CA ARG A 130 -23.48 -26.66 -10.76
C ARG A 130 -24.09 -27.20 -12.07
N ASN A 131 -23.34 -27.22 -13.18
CA ASN A 131 -23.78 -27.67 -14.49
C ASN A 131 -22.73 -28.54 -15.20
N LEU A 132 -22.10 -29.46 -14.46
CA LEU A 132 -21.13 -30.38 -15.04
C LEU A 132 -21.82 -31.37 -15.99
N ILE A 133 -21.14 -31.70 -17.09
CA ILE A 133 -21.63 -32.73 -18.01
C ILE A 133 -21.49 -34.11 -17.33
N LEU A 134 -22.60 -34.63 -16.81
CA LEU A 134 -22.65 -35.94 -16.15
C LEU A 134 -22.31 -37.07 -17.14
N GLY A 135 -21.55 -38.07 -16.68
CA GLY A 135 -21.03 -39.15 -17.53
C GLY A 135 -19.78 -38.77 -18.35
N THR A 136 -19.25 -37.55 -18.16
CA THR A 136 -17.88 -37.22 -18.60
C THR A 136 -16.88 -37.63 -17.52
N GLY A 137 -15.61 -37.85 -17.89
CA GLY A 137 -14.57 -38.25 -16.94
C GLY A 137 -14.19 -37.18 -15.90
N THR A 138 -14.87 -36.03 -15.84
CA THR A 138 -14.49 -34.89 -14.98
C THR A 138 -14.67 -35.16 -13.48
N PRO A 139 -15.78 -35.72 -12.96
CA PRO A 139 -15.88 -36.08 -11.52
C PRO A 139 -14.78 -37.05 -11.07
N ILE A 140 -14.44 -37.98 -11.95
CA ILE A 140 -13.48 -39.06 -11.70
C ILE A 140 -12.05 -38.52 -11.75
N HIS A 141 -11.80 -37.54 -12.62
CA HIS A 141 -10.55 -36.79 -12.66
C HIS A 141 -10.28 -36.11 -11.32
N GLU A 142 -11.25 -35.35 -10.82
CA GLU A 142 -11.13 -34.65 -9.52
C GLU A 142 -10.99 -35.65 -8.37
N LEU A 143 -11.76 -36.74 -8.38
CA LEU A 143 -11.60 -37.79 -7.38
C LEU A 143 -10.20 -38.41 -7.42
N PHE A 144 -9.65 -38.68 -8.60
CA PHE A 144 -8.32 -39.27 -8.72
C PHE A 144 -7.21 -38.34 -8.22
N HIS A 145 -7.36 -37.02 -8.37
CA HIS A 145 -6.44 -36.06 -7.75
C HIS A 145 -6.39 -36.24 -6.22
N VAL A 146 -7.52 -36.52 -5.56
CA VAL A 146 -7.54 -36.83 -4.12
C VAL A 146 -6.69 -38.07 -3.81
N PHE A 147 -6.80 -39.13 -4.62
CA PHE A 147 -5.93 -40.30 -4.46
C PHE A 147 -4.46 -39.95 -4.67
N GLN A 148 -4.11 -39.19 -5.72
CA GLN A 148 -2.72 -38.78 -5.96
C GLN A 148 -2.13 -37.96 -4.81
N TYR A 149 -2.88 -36.98 -4.31
CA TYR A 149 -2.48 -36.18 -3.15
C TYR A 149 -2.41 -37.00 -1.85
N ASN A 150 -3.11 -38.13 -1.76
CA ASN A 150 -3.02 -39.02 -0.62
C ASN A 150 -1.65 -39.72 -0.52
N TYR A 151 -0.97 -39.89 -1.65
CA TYR A 151 0.36 -40.50 -1.72
C TYR A 151 1.49 -39.49 -1.60
N CYS A 152 1.44 -38.34 -2.29
CA CYS A 152 2.56 -37.39 -2.29
C CYS A 152 2.14 -35.93 -2.52
N HIS A 153 3.06 -35.01 -2.21
CA HIS A 153 2.86 -33.57 -2.37
C HIS A 153 3.19 -33.02 -3.77
N PHE A 154 3.63 -33.87 -4.70
CA PHE A 154 4.01 -33.44 -6.04
C PHE A 154 2.81 -32.90 -6.82
N ASN A 155 3.01 -31.79 -7.53
CA ASN A 155 1.98 -31.09 -8.31
C ASN A 155 2.50 -30.71 -9.71
N ASN A 156 3.33 -31.57 -10.29
CA ASN A 156 3.88 -31.40 -11.63
C ASN A 156 2.80 -31.82 -12.64
N MET A 157 2.37 -30.91 -13.52
CA MET A 157 1.14 -31.07 -14.32
C MET A 157 1.13 -32.33 -15.21
N TRP A 158 2.24 -32.66 -15.85
CA TRP A 158 2.33 -33.85 -16.72
C TRP A 158 2.09 -35.15 -15.93
N PHE A 159 2.44 -35.15 -14.65
CA PHE A 159 2.22 -36.25 -13.72
C PHE A 159 0.82 -36.19 -13.12
N MET A 160 0.40 -35.05 -12.56
CA MET A 160 -0.94 -34.93 -11.95
C MET A 160 -2.05 -35.02 -12.98
N GLU A 161 -2.13 -34.06 -13.90
CA GLU A 161 -3.20 -33.95 -14.90
C GLU A 161 -3.16 -35.11 -15.91
N GLY A 162 -1.96 -35.45 -16.37
CA GLY A 162 -1.76 -36.51 -17.35
C GLY A 162 -2.19 -37.88 -16.81
N LEU A 163 -1.80 -38.21 -15.58
CA LEU A 163 -2.14 -39.49 -14.96
C LEU A 163 -3.61 -39.54 -14.52
N ALA A 164 -4.17 -38.45 -13.99
CA ALA A 164 -5.60 -38.36 -13.67
C ALA A 164 -6.47 -38.55 -14.92
N ARG A 165 -6.06 -37.98 -16.07
CA ARG A 165 -6.73 -38.23 -17.35
C ARG A 165 -6.58 -39.65 -17.86
N TRP A 166 -5.44 -40.29 -17.62
CA TRP A 166 -5.30 -41.72 -17.87
C TRP A 166 -6.24 -42.55 -16.98
N ALA A 167 -6.36 -42.23 -15.69
CA ALA A 167 -7.19 -42.95 -14.72
C ALA A 167 -8.68 -42.89 -15.04
N GLN A 168 -9.16 -41.86 -15.74
CA GLN A 168 -10.54 -41.82 -16.28
C GLN A 168 -10.87 -43.04 -17.15
N ASN A 169 -9.88 -43.66 -17.80
CA ASN A 169 -10.10 -44.82 -18.67
C ASN A 169 -10.40 -46.11 -17.89
N LEU A 170 -10.22 -46.10 -16.56
CA LEU A 170 -10.56 -47.23 -15.69
C LEU A 170 -12.07 -47.36 -15.47
N THR A 171 -12.80 -46.27 -15.65
CA THR A 171 -14.25 -46.19 -15.40
C THR A 171 -15.05 -45.90 -16.67
N HIS A 172 -14.43 -45.31 -17.69
CA HIS A 172 -15.08 -44.91 -18.94
C HIS A 172 -14.28 -45.36 -20.17
N SER A 173 -14.97 -45.78 -21.22
CA SER A 173 -14.34 -46.05 -22.51
C SER A 173 -14.07 -44.75 -23.28
N ARG A 174 -12.82 -44.52 -23.70
CA ARG A 174 -12.38 -43.33 -24.45
C ARG A 174 -11.50 -43.73 -25.65
N PRO A 175 -11.44 -42.93 -26.74
CA PRO A 175 -10.65 -43.26 -27.93
C PRO A 175 -9.19 -43.59 -27.61
N GLY A 176 -8.65 -44.66 -28.19
CA GLY A 176 -7.31 -45.23 -27.91
C GLY A 176 -6.12 -44.44 -28.48
N LYS A 177 -6.09 -43.11 -28.34
CA LYS A 177 -4.97 -42.28 -28.82
C LYS A 177 -3.73 -42.46 -27.94
N VAL A 178 -2.57 -42.62 -28.57
CA VAL A 178 -1.22 -42.76 -27.97
C VAL A 178 -0.22 -41.90 -28.74
N GLU A 179 0.92 -41.59 -28.15
CA GLU A 179 2.07 -40.94 -28.79
C GLU A 179 3.36 -41.72 -28.53
N ILE A 180 4.43 -41.47 -29.29
CA ILE A 180 5.73 -42.12 -29.06
C ILE A 180 6.34 -41.60 -27.75
N LEU A 181 6.99 -42.47 -26.96
CA LEU A 181 7.70 -42.06 -25.75
C LEU A 181 8.83 -41.07 -26.09
N PRO A 182 9.18 -40.12 -25.21
CA PRO A 182 10.32 -39.24 -25.41
C PRO A 182 11.60 -40.02 -25.75
N GLN A 183 12.25 -39.67 -26.85
CA GLN A 183 13.46 -40.36 -27.33
C GLN A 183 14.75 -39.62 -26.96
N ASP A 184 14.65 -38.38 -26.49
CA ASP A 184 15.79 -37.54 -26.10
C ASP A 184 15.41 -36.56 -24.98
N ARG A 185 16.42 -35.82 -24.49
CA ARG A 185 16.26 -34.83 -23.41
C ARG A 185 15.26 -33.73 -23.77
N GLN A 186 15.28 -33.23 -25.00
CA GLN A 186 14.43 -32.12 -25.41
C GLN A 186 12.96 -32.55 -25.43
N GLN A 187 12.69 -33.75 -25.93
CA GLN A 187 11.36 -34.35 -25.92
C GLN A 187 10.88 -34.64 -24.49
N LEU A 188 11.78 -35.08 -23.60
CA LEU A 188 11.44 -35.32 -22.20
C LEU A 188 11.10 -34.01 -21.47
N GLN A 189 11.87 -32.94 -21.70
CA GLN A 189 11.56 -31.61 -21.18
C GLN A 189 10.24 -31.06 -21.75
N ALA A 190 9.93 -31.35 -23.01
CA ALA A 190 8.65 -31.00 -23.61
C ALA A 190 7.50 -31.72 -22.90
N LEU A 191 7.63 -33.02 -22.61
CA LEU A 191 6.66 -33.79 -21.81
C LEU A 191 6.42 -33.13 -20.44
N PHE A 192 7.47 -32.75 -19.72
CA PHE A 192 7.33 -32.18 -18.37
C PHE A 192 6.58 -30.85 -18.30
N ARG A 193 6.39 -30.17 -19.45
CA ARG A 193 5.63 -28.92 -19.56
C ARG A 193 4.15 -29.12 -19.90
N ARG A 194 3.74 -30.36 -20.18
CA ARG A 194 2.37 -30.71 -20.58
C ARG A 194 1.44 -30.81 -19.38
N ALA A 195 0.14 -30.78 -19.64
CA ALA A 195 -0.90 -30.95 -18.63
C ALA A 195 -1.75 -32.17 -19.01
N HIS A 196 -3.02 -31.96 -19.34
CA HIS A 196 -3.98 -32.98 -19.75
C HIS A 196 -3.50 -33.88 -20.92
N ASP A 197 -2.81 -33.29 -21.90
CA ASP A 197 -2.35 -34.01 -23.10
C ASP A 197 -1.17 -34.96 -22.83
N ALA A 198 -0.55 -34.89 -21.65
CA ALA A 198 0.38 -35.91 -21.17
C ALA A 198 -0.29 -37.29 -20.98
N GLU A 199 -1.63 -37.39 -21.03
CA GLU A 199 -2.35 -38.68 -21.01
C GLU A 199 -1.87 -39.63 -22.12
N TYR A 200 -1.48 -39.09 -23.29
CA TYR A 200 -1.07 -39.91 -24.44
C TYR A 200 0.27 -40.60 -24.20
N PHE A 201 1.19 -39.89 -23.53
CA PHE A 201 2.43 -40.47 -23.02
C PHE A 201 2.13 -41.60 -22.02
N TRP A 202 1.28 -41.35 -21.01
CA TRP A 202 0.96 -42.37 -20.00
C TRP A 202 0.33 -43.62 -20.62
N ARG A 203 -0.59 -43.44 -21.58
CA ARG A 203 -1.19 -44.55 -22.32
C ARG A 203 -0.16 -45.34 -23.11
N ARG A 204 0.81 -44.68 -23.76
CA ARG A 204 1.89 -45.37 -24.47
C ARG A 204 2.77 -46.16 -23.50
N LEU A 205 3.24 -45.52 -22.44
CA LEU A 205 4.12 -46.16 -21.46
C LEU A 205 3.45 -47.40 -20.85
N LEU A 206 2.20 -47.24 -20.42
CA LEU A 206 1.44 -48.31 -19.78
C LEU A 206 1.01 -49.41 -20.76
N SER A 207 0.95 -49.14 -22.07
CA SER A 207 0.74 -50.20 -23.08
C SER A 207 1.89 -51.20 -23.18
N PHE A 208 3.07 -50.86 -22.63
CA PHE A 208 4.22 -51.77 -22.54
C PHE A 208 4.26 -52.57 -21.23
N VAL A 209 3.29 -52.37 -20.33
CA VAL A 209 3.28 -53.00 -19.01
C VAL A 209 2.14 -54.01 -18.92
N GLU A 210 2.41 -55.21 -18.40
CA GLU A 210 1.43 -56.29 -18.24
C GLU A 210 0.27 -55.92 -17.29
N GLN A 211 0.59 -55.23 -16.20
CA GLN A 211 -0.37 -54.81 -15.17
C GLN A 211 -0.33 -53.28 -14.99
N PRO A 212 -0.97 -52.50 -15.88
CA PRO A 212 -0.92 -51.03 -15.87
C PRO A 212 -1.35 -50.38 -14.55
N VAL A 213 -2.41 -50.90 -13.92
CA VAL A 213 -2.93 -50.36 -12.66
C VAL A 213 -1.94 -50.58 -11.52
N GLU A 214 -1.36 -51.79 -11.45
CA GLU A 214 -0.34 -52.14 -10.47
C GLU A 214 0.94 -51.32 -10.65
N PHE A 215 1.32 -51.02 -11.89
CA PHE A 215 2.44 -50.12 -12.19
C PHE A 215 2.22 -48.73 -11.60
N VAL A 216 1.04 -48.14 -11.84
CA VAL A 216 0.70 -46.81 -11.33
C VAL A 216 0.64 -46.81 -9.81
N ARG A 217 0.08 -47.85 -9.20
CA ARG A 217 0.06 -47.99 -7.74
C ARG A 217 1.48 -48.04 -7.15
N LYS A 218 2.40 -48.82 -7.74
CA LYS A 218 3.81 -48.85 -7.35
C LYS A 218 4.50 -47.50 -7.53
N LEU A 219 4.16 -46.77 -8.60
CA LEU A 219 4.72 -45.43 -8.86
C LEU A 219 4.31 -44.45 -7.77
N LEU A 220 3.04 -44.44 -7.39
CA LEU A 220 2.55 -43.58 -6.32
C LEU A 220 3.18 -43.95 -4.96
N LEU A 221 3.37 -45.24 -4.67
CA LEU A 221 4.07 -45.71 -3.46
C LEU A 221 5.54 -45.28 -3.41
N GLU A 222 6.25 -45.35 -4.52
CA GLU A 222 7.65 -44.88 -4.59
C GLU A 222 7.71 -43.36 -4.42
N CYS A 223 6.81 -42.61 -5.05
CA CYS A 223 6.70 -41.17 -4.84
C CYS A 223 6.38 -40.80 -3.38
N GLU A 224 5.49 -41.54 -2.71
CA GLU A 224 5.20 -41.40 -1.27
C GLU A 224 6.47 -41.59 -0.42
N PHE A 225 7.21 -42.67 -0.68
CA PHE A 225 8.46 -42.95 0.04
C PHE A 225 9.48 -41.82 -0.13
N GLN A 226 9.70 -41.35 -1.36
CA GLN A 226 10.65 -40.27 -1.64
C GLN A 226 10.20 -38.94 -1.01
N CYS A 227 8.89 -38.65 -1.01
CA CYS A 227 8.32 -37.48 -0.36
C CYS A 227 8.61 -37.49 1.15
N ARG A 228 8.39 -38.63 1.83
CA ARG A 228 8.73 -38.82 3.25
C ARG A 228 10.22 -38.65 3.53
N VAL A 229 11.10 -39.15 2.65
CA VAL A 229 12.56 -38.95 2.78
C VAL A 229 12.95 -37.48 2.73
N ILE A 230 12.32 -36.69 1.85
CA ILE A 230 12.55 -35.23 1.75
C ILE A 230 12.12 -34.55 3.04
N GLU A 231 10.93 -34.87 3.55
CA GLU A 231 10.40 -34.31 4.79
C GLU A 231 11.29 -34.61 6.00
N LEU A 232 11.79 -35.84 6.11
CA LEU A 232 12.72 -36.25 7.18
C LEU A 232 14.05 -35.50 7.11
N LYS A 233 14.58 -35.23 5.89
CA LYS A 233 15.80 -34.44 5.71
C LYS A 233 15.59 -32.98 6.08
N SER A 234 14.43 -32.41 5.76
CA SER A 234 14.09 -31.01 6.04
C SER A 234 13.76 -30.75 7.52
N ALA A 235 13.23 -31.74 8.24
CA ALA A 235 12.89 -31.65 9.67
C ALA A 235 14.10 -31.39 10.60
N ASN A 236 15.33 -31.67 10.14
CA ASN A 236 16.56 -31.34 10.88
C ASN A 236 16.99 -29.87 10.75
N SER A 237 16.27 -29.06 9.97
CA SER A 237 16.48 -27.62 9.86
C SER A 237 15.47 -26.86 10.73
N LYS A 238 15.93 -25.89 11.54
CA LYS A 238 15.10 -25.08 12.47
C LYS A 238 13.96 -24.30 11.80
N ALA A 239 13.84 -24.31 10.48
CA ALA A 239 12.86 -23.55 9.70
C ALA A 239 11.52 -24.27 9.47
N HIS A 240 11.42 -25.58 9.75
CA HIS A 240 10.28 -26.41 9.35
C HIS A 240 9.18 -26.61 10.40
N GLN A 241 9.11 -25.78 11.44
CA GLN A 241 8.01 -25.83 12.44
C GLN A 241 6.63 -25.36 11.92
N LYS A 242 6.46 -25.21 10.59
CA LYS A 242 5.16 -25.00 9.93
C LYS A 242 4.97 -26.06 8.83
N ASN A 243 4.15 -27.07 9.12
CA ASN A 243 3.91 -28.30 8.34
C ASN A 243 3.25 -28.12 6.94
N ALA A 244 3.79 -27.34 6.01
CA ALA A 244 3.27 -27.33 4.64
C ALA A 244 4.32 -27.04 3.56
N TRP A 245 4.43 -27.94 2.57
CA TRP A 245 5.12 -27.66 1.31
C TRP A 245 4.50 -26.42 0.64
N THR A 246 5.34 -25.45 0.28
CA THR A 246 4.98 -24.26 -0.49
C THR A 246 4.52 -24.61 -1.89
N ARG A 247 3.86 -23.66 -2.57
CA ARG A 247 3.40 -23.86 -3.95
C ARG A 247 4.56 -24.10 -4.91
N GLU A 248 5.70 -23.41 -4.73
CA GLU A 248 6.90 -23.65 -5.52
C GLU A 248 7.49 -25.05 -5.28
N GLU A 249 7.57 -25.50 -4.03
CA GLU A 249 8.10 -26.83 -3.69
C GLU A 249 7.27 -27.95 -4.31
N LYS A 250 5.93 -27.86 -4.23
CA LYS A 250 5.02 -28.85 -4.84
C LYS A 250 5.17 -28.93 -6.37
N ARG A 251 5.51 -27.81 -7.03
CA ARG A 251 5.66 -27.72 -8.49
C ARG A 251 7.10 -27.80 -8.97
N SER A 252 8.04 -28.09 -8.07
CA SER A 252 9.47 -28.08 -8.35
C SER A 252 9.83 -29.07 -9.46
N ARG A 253 10.75 -28.68 -10.35
CA ARG A 253 11.36 -29.61 -11.33
C ARG A 253 12.14 -30.73 -10.64
N HIS A 254 12.59 -30.52 -9.40
CA HIS A 254 13.21 -31.59 -8.61
C HIS A 254 12.27 -32.79 -8.43
N ASN A 255 10.95 -32.53 -8.34
CA ASN A 255 9.96 -33.60 -8.29
C ASN A 255 9.93 -34.40 -9.60
N ASN A 256 10.19 -33.78 -10.77
CA ASN A 256 10.34 -34.54 -12.02
C ASN A 256 11.54 -35.49 -11.97
N ILE A 257 12.65 -35.10 -11.35
CA ILE A 257 13.82 -35.98 -11.17
C ILE A 257 13.44 -37.18 -10.29
N ILE A 258 12.70 -36.93 -9.20
CA ILE A 258 12.24 -37.98 -8.29
C ILE A 258 11.27 -38.93 -9.00
N ILE A 259 10.27 -38.39 -9.71
CA ILE A 259 9.30 -39.17 -10.49
C ILE A 259 10.02 -39.94 -11.60
N ALA A 260 11.02 -39.35 -12.26
CA ALA A 260 11.84 -40.02 -13.27
C ALA A 260 12.60 -41.22 -12.67
N LYS A 261 13.22 -41.06 -11.49
CA LYS A 261 13.89 -42.17 -10.80
C LYS A 261 12.92 -43.29 -10.42
N ALA A 262 11.73 -42.93 -9.93
CA ALA A 262 10.68 -43.89 -9.63
C ALA A 262 10.21 -44.64 -10.89
N LEU A 263 10.01 -43.92 -12.00
CA LEU A 263 9.67 -44.51 -13.30
C LEU A 263 10.75 -45.47 -13.80
N ILE A 264 12.03 -45.10 -13.74
CA ILE A 264 13.15 -45.98 -14.11
C ILE A 264 13.13 -47.25 -13.25
N HIS A 265 13.00 -47.08 -11.93
CA HIS A 265 13.00 -48.19 -10.98
C HIS A 265 11.87 -49.18 -11.28
N ILE A 266 10.66 -48.69 -11.50
CA ILE A 266 9.50 -49.56 -11.72
C ILE A 266 9.55 -50.17 -13.12
N ALA A 267 9.82 -49.36 -14.16
CA ALA A 267 9.87 -49.83 -15.54
C ALA A 267 10.87 -50.97 -15.74
N LYS A 268 12.05 -50.89 -15.12
CA LYS A 268 13.06 -51.98 -15.15
C LYS A 268 12.57 -53.30 -14.55
N ASN A 269 11.58 -53.26 -13.66
CA ASN A 269 11.10 -54.43 -12.92
C ASN A 269 9.73 -54.95 -13.41
N THR A 270 9.04 -54.24 -14.30
CA THR A 270 7.65 -54.56 -14.69
C THR A 270 7.40 -54.61 -16.19
N VAL A 271 8.34 -54.15 -17.02
CA VAL A 271 8.14 -54.13 -18.47
C VAL A 271 8.61 -55.44 -19.09
N VAL A 272 7.83 -55.93 -20.05
CA VAL A 272 7.90 -57.30 -20.57
C VAL A 272 8.69 -57.41 -21.88
N ASN A 273 8.95 -56.28 -22.57
CA ASN A 273 9.65 -56.25 -23.86
C ASN A 273 10.68 -55.11 -23.95
N GLU A 274 11.93 -55.42 -24.32
CA GLU A 274 12.98 -54.44 -24.65
C GLU A 274 12.77 -53.86 -26.07
N LEU A 275 11.74 -53.04 -26.24
CA LEU A 275 11.55 -52.30 -27.49
C LEU A 275 12.49 -51.08 -27.53
N PRO A 276 13.10 -50.73 -28.68
CA PRO A 276 14.03 -49.60 -28.79
C PRO A 276 13.46 -48.28 -28.27
N GLU A 277 12.17 -48.02 -28.52
CA GLU A 277 11.47 -46.83 -28.03
C GLU A 277 11.51 -46.70 -26.50
N LEU A 278 11.30 -47.81 -25.79
CA LEU A 278 11.31 -47.84 -24.33
C LEU A 278 12.73 -47.77 -23.78
N VAL A 279 13.68 -48.46 -24.41
CA VAL A 279 15.10 -48.40 -24.03
C VAL A 279 15.61 -46.97 -24.13
N ASN A 280 15.34 -46.28 -25.24
CA ASN A 280 15.71 -44.88 -25.43
C ASN A 280 15.01 -43.96 -24.42
N PHE A 281 13.73 -44.22 -24.12
CA PHE A 281 13.01 -43.47 -23.10
C PHE A 281 13.64 -43.63 -21.71
N ILE A 282 13.94 -44.86 -21.29
CA ILE A 282 14.60 -45.13 -20.00
C ILE A 282 15.98 -44.47 -19.97
N GLN A 283 16.77 -44.58 -21.05
CA GLN A 283 18.06 -43.88 -21.15
C GLN A 283 17.92 -42.35 -21.03
N SER A 284 16.90 -41.76 -21.65
CA SER A 284 16.64 -40.32 -21.53
C SER A 284 16.29 -39.91 -20.09
N LEU A 285 15.53 -40.75 -19.37
CA LEU A 285 15.24 -40.56 -17.94
C LEU A 285 16.50 -40.73 -17.08
N GLU A 286 17.36 -41.69 -17.38
CA GLU A 286 18.63 -41.92 -16.67
C GLU A 286 19.57 -40.72 -16.83
N ILE A 287 19.73 -40.21 -18.05
CA ILE A 287 20.51 -39.00 -18.32
C ILE A 287 19.92 -37.82 -17.52
N TYR A 288 18.61 -37.58 -17.65
CA TYR A 288 17.93 -36.49 -16.93
C TYR A 288 18.06 -36.60 -15.41
N SER A 289 18.01 -37.82 -14.86
CA SER A 289 18.03 -38.04 -13.42
C SER A 289 19.43 -38.15 -12.81
N SER A 290 20.46 -38.26 -13.66
CA SER A 290 21.88 -38.27 -13.28
C SER A 290 22.48 -36.88 -13.09
N GLU A 291 21.87 -35.84 -13.69
CA GLU A 291 22.29 -34.45 -13.49
C GLU A 291 22.07 -34.05 -12.02
N SER A 292 23.13 -33.54 -11.38
CA SER A 292 23.00 -33.05 -10.01
C SER A 292 22.29 -31.69 -10.04
N SER A 293 21.41 -31.39 -9.08
CA SER A 293 20.84 -30.04 -8.95
C SER A 293 21.91 -28.95 -8.78
N SER A 294 23.12 -29.34 -8.35
CA SER A 294 24.29 -28.46 -8.27
C SER A 294 24.90 -28.07 -9.62
N GLU A 295 24.67 -28.82 -10.71
CA GLU A 295 25.21 -28.46 -12.03
C GLU A 295 24.31 -27.46 -12.77
N LEU A 296 23.01 -27.42 -12.43
CA LEU A 296 22.05 -26.46 -12.98
C LEU A 296 22.04 -25.12 -12.22
N THR A 297 22.64 -25.08 -11.04
CA THR A 297 22.70 -23.91 -10.15
C THR A 297 24.14 -23.47 -9.95
N VAL A 298 24.45 -22.24 -10.34
CA VAL A 298 25.77 -21.65 -10.08
C VAL A 298 25.70 -20.78 -8.82
N LYS A 299 26.58 -21.08 -7.86
CA LYS A 299 26.72 -20.29 -6.64
C LYS A 299 27.62 -19.08 -6.90
N GLY A 300 27.17 -17.90 -6.48
CA GLY A 300 27.92 -16.65 -6.63
C GLY A 300 27.77 -16.02 -8.02
N ASP A 301 28.67 -15.08 -8.30
CA ASP A 301 28.64 -14.27 -9.53
C ASP A 301 29.34 -15.00 -10.69
N ILE A 302 28.81 -14.80 -11.90
CA ILE A 302 29.37 -15.31 -13.16
C ILE A 302 29.70 -14.12 -14.06
N GLU A 303 30.86 -14.17 -14.70
CA GLU A 303 31.28 -13.22 -15.72
C GLU A 303 31.67 -13.98 -16.99
N LEU A 304 30.99 -13.69 -18.11
CA LEU A 304 31.18 -14.32 -19.42
C LEU A 304 31.83 -13.30 -20.35
N LYS A 305 33.06 -13.58 -20.82
CA LYS A 305 33.87 -12.68 -21.66
C LYS A 305 34.15 -13.25 -23.05
N THR A 306 33.91 -14.55 -23.23
CA THR A 306 34.17 -15.24 -24.49
C THR A 306 32.97 -16.10 -24.93
N VAL A 307 32.94 -16.46 -26.22
CA VAL A 307 31.94 -17.41 -26.75
C VAL A 307 32.07 -18.78 -26.10
N ALA A 308 33.27 -19.19 -25.69
CA ALA A 308 33.49 -20.45 -24.97
C ALA A 308 32.76 -20.44 -23.62
N ASP A 309 32.77 -19.32 -22.90
CA ASP A 309 32.05 -19.18 -21.63
C ASP A 309 30.54 -19.34 -21.86
N LEU A 310 29.98 -18.74 -22.92
CA LEU A 310 28.55 -18.89 -23.25
C LEU A 310 28.16 -20.37 -23.46
N ILE A 311 28.97 -21.13 -24.20
CA ILE A 311 28.73 -22.55 -24.46
C ILE A 311 28.78 -23.35 -23.15
N GLN A 312 29.73 -23.03 -22.27
CA GLN A 312 29.88 -23.70 -20.99
C GLN A 312 28.64 -23.52 -20.11
N PHE A 313 28.02 -22.33 -20.12
CA PHE A 313 26.94 -21.99 -19.19
C PHE A 313 25.53 -22.03 -19.80
N GLN A 314 25.35 -22.45 -21.07
CA GLN A 314 24.02 -22.46 -21.72
C GLN A 314 22.98 -23.41 -21.09
N HIS A 315 23.41 -24.36 -20.25
CA HIS A 315 22.56 -25.37 -19.63
C HIS A 315 22.07 -24.98 -18.23
N ILE A 316 22.54 -23.87 -17.66
CA ILE A 316 22.20 -23.46 -16.30
C ILE A 316 20.75 -22.98 -16.21
N GLU A 317 20.13 -23.23 -15.06
CA GLU A 317 18.77 -22.79 -14.74
C GLU A 317 18.76 -21.66 -13.69
N GLU A 318 19.75 -21.62 -12.80
CA GLU A 318 19.85 -20.61 -11.73
C GLU A 318 21.27 -20.07 -11.55
N VAL A 319 21.36 -18.75 -11.39
CA VAL A 319 22.55 -18.04 -10.88
C VAL A 319 22.19 -17.40 -9.55
N GLN A 320 22.85 -17.79 -8.45
CA GLN A 320 22.58 -17.24 -7.12
C GLN A 320 23.20 -15.87 -6.87
N GLY A 321 24.12 -15.44 -7.74
CA GLY A 321 24.68 -14.09 -7.76
C GLY A 321 24.29 -13.31 -9.01
N ASN A 322 25.20 -12.46 -9.47
CA ASN A 322 25.11 -11.69 -10.70
C ASN A 322 25.49 -12.54 -11.93
N LEU A 323 24.89 -12.28 -13.08
CA LEU A 323 25.32 -12.79 -14.37
C LEU A 323 25.75 -11.61 -15.24
N THR A 324 27.05 -11.50 -15.52
CA THR A 324 27.63 -10.47 -16.39
C THR A 324 28.05 -11.08 -17.72
N ILE A 325 27.62 -10.46 -18.82
CA ILE A 325 27.94 -10.87 -20.19
C ILE A 325 28.59 -9.68 -20.89
N SER A 326 29.85 -9.84 -21.30
CA SER A 326 30.70 -8.84 -21.94
C SER A 326 31.56 -9.45 -23.05
N VAL A 327 30.89 -9.99 -24.07
CA VAL A 327 31.51 -10.68 -25.20
C VAL A 327 31.50 -9.78 -26.44
N SER A 328 32.63 -9.19 -26.80
CA SER A 328 32.73 -8.17 -27.85
C SER A 328 32.28 -8.65 -29.23
N ASP A 329 32.62 -9.90 -29.57
CA ASP A 329 32.49 -10.47 -30.92
C ASP A 329 31.19 -11.28 -31.11
N LEU A 330 30.24 -11.13 -30.20
CA LEU A 330 28.97 -11.86 -30.21
C LEU A 330 27.91 -11.11 -31.03
N CYS A 331 27.44 -11.67 -32.15
CA CYS A 331 26.38 -11.05 -32.96
C CYS A 331 24.95 -11.25 -32.40
N SER A 332 24.68 -12.39 -31.75
CA SER A 332 23.36 -12.75 -31.25
C SER A 332 23.47 -13.57 -29.97
N LEU A 333 22.62 -13.31 -28.98
CA LEU A 333 22.62 -13.99 -27.68
C LEU A 333 21.36 -14.85 -27.51
N GLY A 334 21.46 -16.17 -27.75
CA GLY A 334 20.33 -17.11 -27.72
C GLY A 334 20.43 -18.30 -26.74
N GLY A 335 21.59 -18.54 -26.11
CA GLY A 335 21.89 -19.78 -25.38
C GLY A 335 21.16 -19.98 -24.04
N PHE A 336 20.71 -18.91 -23.38
CA PHE A 336 20.18 -18.96 -22.01
C PHE A 336 18.67 -19.24 -21.91
N ASN A 337 18.11 -20.01 -22.83
CA ASN A 337 16.67 -20.31 -22.82
C ASN A 337 16.25 -21.32 -21.72
N GLN A 338 17.19 -21.84 -20.95
CA GLN A 338 16.91 -22.66 -19.76
C GLN A 338 17.04 -21.87 -18.44
N LEU A 339 17.68 -20.69 -18.47
CA LEU A 339 17.89 -19.87 -17.29
C LEU A 339 16.55 -19.30 -16.79
N GLU A 340 16.19 -19.62 -15.56
CA GLU A 340 14.95 -19.21 -14.91
C GLU A 340 15.16 -18.12 -13.86
N VAL A 341 16.30 -18.15 -13.16
CA VAL A 341 16.57 -17.24 -12.04
C VAL A 341 17.99 -16.68 -12.12
N VAL A 342 18.10 -15.35 -11.99
CA VAL A 342 19.34 -14.67 -11.60
C VAL A 342 19.05 -13.93 -10.30
N ALA A 343 19.49 -14.43 -9.16
CA ALA A 343 19.14 -13.83 -7.87
C ALA A 343 19.72 -12.41 -7.70
N GLY A 344 20.80 -12.08 -8.40
CA GLY A 344 21.39 -10.75 -8.50
C GLY A 344 21.01 -9.98 -9.77
N THR A 345 21.98 -9.27 -10.33
CA THR A 345 21.86 -8.47 -11.54
C THR A 345 22.18 -9.31 -12.78
N LEU A 346 21.31 -9.25 -13.79
CA LEU A 346 21.67 -9.62 -15.16
C LEU A 346 22.23 -8.39 -15.86
N LEU A 347 23.54 -8.40 -16.14
CA LEU A 347 24.27 -7.33 -16.80
C LEU A 347 24.73 -7.81 -18.18
N ILE A 348 24.26 -7.17 -19.25
CA ILE A 348 24.70 -7.42 -20.63
C ILE A 348 25.31 -6.11 -21.12
N THR A 349 26.64 -6.06 -21.19
CA THR A 349 27.36 -4.81 -21.43
C THR A 349 28.54 -4.97 -22.35
N GLU A 350 28.90 -3.90 -23.05
CA GLU A 350 30.10 -3.83 -23.90
C GLU A 350 30.19 -4.94 -24.99
N CYS A 351 29.05 -5.53 -25.39
CA CYS A 351 28.99 -6.49 -26.50
C CYS A 351 28.85 -5.71 -27.81
N SER A 352 29.96 -5.11 -28.27
CA SER A 352 29.94 -4.13 -29.37
C SER A 352 29.38 -4.63 -30.70
N SER A 353 29.44 -5.93 -30.99
CA SER A 353 28.88 -6.54 -32.21
C SER A 353 27.48 -7.12 -32.04
N LEU A 354 26.88 -7.03 -30.85
CA LEU A 354 25.59 -7.65 -30.53
C LEU A 354 24.45 -6.90 -31.20
N GLU A 355 23.74 -7.56 -32.11
CA GLU A 355 22.60 -6.98 -32.83
C GLU A 355 21.25 -7.36 -32.20
N GLU A 356 21.17 -8.53 -31.57
CA GLU A 356 19.93 -9.06 -30.99
C GLU A 356 20.15 -9.89 -29.72
N ILE A 357 19.15 -9.85 -28.81
CA ILE A 357 19.05 -10.76 -27.65
C ILE A 357 17.79 -11.61 -27.83
N VAL A 358 17.95 -12.93 -27.92
CA VAL A 358 16.87 -13.92 -28.14
C VAL A 358 16.88 -15.07 -27.10
N GLY A 359 17.85 -15.07 -26.19
CA GLY A 359 17.95 -15.96 -25.03
C GLY A 359 17.13 -15.44 -23.86
N PHE A 360 17.02 -16.19 -22.77
CA PHE A 360 16.26 -15.82 -21.54
C PHE A 360 14.74 -15.95 -21.61
N ASN A 361 14.17 -16.72 -22.54
CA ASN A 361 12.71 -16.85 -22.65
C ASN A 361 12.05 -17.57 -21.45
N GLN A 362 12.83 -18.30 -20.65
CA GLN A 362 12.36 -18.93 -19.40
C GLN A 362 12.72 -18.15 -18.14
N LEU A 363 13.42 -17.02 -18.27
CA LEU A 363 13.81 -16.20 -17.12
C LEU A 363 12.55 -15.64 -16.48
N ARG A 364 12.33 -15.95 -15.20
CA ARG A 364 11.15 -15.57 -14.42
C ARG A 364 11.48 -14.63 -13.29
N LYS A 365 12.75 -14.61 -12.84
CA LYS A 365 13.15 -13.84 -11.66
C LYS A 365 14.54 -13.26 -11.84
N ILE A 366 14.63 -11.95 -11.68
CA ILE A 366 15.88 -11.22 -11.48
C ILE A 366 15.75 -10.21 -10.35
N ASN A 367 16.87 -9.82 -9.71
CA ASN A 367 16.86 -8.65 -8.84
C ASN A 367 16.94 -7.36 -9.65
N SER A 368 17.90 -7.25 -10.57
CA SER A 368 18.13 -6.07 -11.41
C SER A 368 18.44 -6.47 -12.85
N LEU A 369 18.10 -5.60 -13.80
CA LEU A 369 18.44 -5.73 -15.21
C LEU A 369 19.29 -4.55 -15.64
N GLU A 370 20.44 -4.82 -16.26
CA GLU A 370 21.23 -3.83 -16.97
C GLU A 370 21.58 -4.33 -18.38
N ILE A 371 21.19 -3.56 -19.39
CA ILE A 371 21.61 -3.75 -20.78
C ILE A 371 22.23 -2.43 -21.22
N SER A 372 23.56 -2.36 -21.24
CA SER A 372 24.26 -1.09 -21.40
C SER A 372 25.39 -1.14 -22.42
N PHE A 373 25.62 -0.05 -23.15
CA PHE A 373 26.77 0.09 -24.06
C PHE A 373 26.89 -0.99 -25.18
N ASN A 374 25.77 -1.59 -25.61
CA ASN A 374 25.75 -2.49 -26.76
C ASN A 374 25.36 -1.66 -28.00
N THR A 375 26.34 -1.02 -28.62
CA THR A 375 26.10 0.04 -29.62
C THR A 375 25.40 -0.42 -30.89
N GLU A 376 25.55 -1.70 -31.25
CA GLU A 376 24.93 -2.30 -32.42
C GLU A 376 23.58 -2.96 -32.14
N LEU A 377 23.15 -3.02 -30.86
CA LEU A 377 21.93 -3.72 -30.45
C LEU A 377 20.70 -3.03 -31.02
N VAL A 378 19.97 -3.74 -31.87
CA VAL A 378 18.76 -3.24 -32.55
C VAL A 378 17.49 -3.70 -31.85
N ARG A 379 17.46 -4.96 -31.38
CA ARG A 379 16.25 -5.60 -30.87
C ARG A 379 16.52 -6.56 -29.72
N ILE A 380 15.52 -6.70 -28.85
CA ILE A 380 15.50 -7.62 -27.72
C ILE A 380 14.21 -8.42 -27.85
N ASP A 381 14.33 -9.64 -28.35
CA ASP A 381 13.23 -10.60 -28.52
C ASP A 381 13.45 -11.77 -27.52
N GLY A 382 13.74 -11.41 -26.27
CA GLY A 382 13.95 -12.30 -25.14
C GLY A 382 13.08 -11.91 -23.93
N PHE A 383 13.23 -12.60 -22.81
CA PHE A 383 12.52 -12.32 -21.54
C PHE A 383 11.00 -12.56 -21.54
N ASN A 384 10.47 -13.39 -22.44
CA ASN A 384 9.03 -13.67 -22.57
C ASN A 384 8.32 -14.12 -21.27
N SER A 385 9.06 -14.67 -20.30
CA SER A 385 8.51 -15.13 -19.02
C SER A 385 8.75 -14.18 -17.84
N LEU A 386 9.59 -13.15 -18.00
CA LEU A 386 10.16 -12.39 -16.87
C LEU A 386 9.12 -11.58 -16.12
N PHE A 387 8.14 -11.04 -16.83
CA PHE A 387 7.12 -10.16 -16.26
C PHE A 387 5.72 -10.79 -16.18
N LEU A 388 5.62 -12.12 -16.39
CA LEU A 388 4.33 -12.84 -16.31
C LEU A 388 3.81 -12.98 -14.86
N ASP A 389 4.71 -13.00 -13.88
CA ASP A 389 4.37 -13.15 -12.46
C ASP A 389 4.44 -11.78 -11.74
N GLY A 390 3.37 -11.00 -11.85
CA GLY A 390 3.21 -9.72 -11.16
C GLY A 390 4.03 -8.54 -11.71
N GLY A 391 5.03 -8.78 -12.56
CA GLY A 391 5.78 -7.72 -13.23
C GLY A 391 6.67 -6.88 -12.30
N TYR A 392 7.18 -7.49 -11.23
CA TYR A 392 7.88 -6.79 -10.15
C TYR A 392 9.40 -6.98 -10.19
N ILE A 393 10.17 -5.88 -10.13
CA ILE A 393 11.63 -5.91 -10.04
C ILE A 393 12.09 -5.25 -8.72
N SER A 394 12.83 -6.00 -7.92
CA SER A 394 13.26 -5.53 -6.59
C SER A 394 14.42 -4.53 -6.62
N GLY A 395 15.20 -4.52 -7.69
CA GLY A 395 16.29 -3.58 -7.91
C GLY A 395 15.96 -2.60 -9.04
N PHE A 396 16.94 -2.34 -9.89
CA PHE A 396 16.83 -1.36 -10.97
C PHE A 396 16.59 -2.03 -12.34
N VAL A 397 16.05 -1.25 -13.27
CA VAL A 397 16.01 -1.59 -14.70
C VAL A 397 16.76 -0.50 -15.44
N LYS A 398 17.84 -0.86 -16.13
CA LYS A 398 18.66 0.04 -16.93
C LYS A 398 18.83 -0.52 -18.33
N VAL A 399 18.35 0.19 -19.32
CA VAL A 399 18.64 -0.07 -20.73
C VAL A 399 19.19 1.25 -21.28
N ILE A 400 20.51 1.38 -21.32
CA ILE A 400 21.16 2.69 -21.52
C ILE A 400 22.30 2.61 -22.54
N ASN A 401 22.51 3.68 -23.29
CA ASN A 401 23.61 3.74 -24.27
C ASN A 401 23.58 2.64 -25.36
N ASN A 402 22.41 2.11 -25.73
CA ASN A 402 22.25 1.18 -26.86
C ASN A 402 21.73 1.97 -28.07
N LYS A 403 22.65 2.61 -28.79
CA LYS A 403 22.36 3.67 -29.77
C LYS A 403 21.50 3.25 -30.97
N LYS A 404 21.33 1.95 -31.24
CA LYS A 404 20.46 1.43 -32.31
C LYS A 404 19.14 0.83 -31.80
N LEU A 405 18.99 0.65 -30.48
CA LEU A 405 17.81 0.03 -29.89
C LEU A 405 16.63 0.99 -30.03
N ASN A 406 15.58 0.52 -30.72
CA ASN A 406 14.43 1.35 -31.10
C ASN A 406 13.12 1.01 -30.39
N SER A 407 13.07 -0.10 -29.66
CA SER A 407 11.89 -0.57 -28.93
C SER A 407 12.26 -1.24 -27.61
N VAL A 408 11.33 -1.22 -26.66
CA VAL A 408 11.41 -1.91 -25.36
C VAL A 408 10.24 -2.87 -25.13
N SER A 409 9.67 -3.41 -26.20
CA SER A 409 8.51 -4.33 -26.15
C SER A 409 8.72 -5.53 -25.22
N PHE A 410 9.95 -5.98 -25.04
CA PHE A 410 10.30 -7.06 -24.10
C PHE A 410 9.98 -6.73 -22.62
N LEU A 411 9.78 -5.46 -22.28
CA LEU A 411 9.35 -5.02 -20.94
C LEU A 411 7.85 -5.21 -20.71
N TYR A 412 7.10 -5.73 -21.70
CA TYR A 412 5.66 -5.96 -21.59
C TYR A 412 5.32 -6.77 -20.34
N GLY A 413 4.54 -6.14 -19.45
CA GLY A 413 4.11 -6.71 -18.18
C GLY A 413 4.79 -6.10 -16.96
N VAL A 414 5.87 -5.33 -17.11
CA VAL A 414 6.49 -4.63 -15.97
C VAL A 414 5.49 -3.69 -15.30
N GLN A 415 5.31 -3.82 -14.00
CA GLN A 415 4.36 -3.03 -13.20
C GLN A 415 5.07 -2.09 -12.22
N GLU A 416 6.14 -2.57 -11.59
CA GLU A 416 6.83 -1.82 -10.56
C GLU A 416 8.31 -2.18 -10.48
N THR A 417 9.13 -1.15 -10.26
CA THR A 417 10.53 -1.30 -9.85
C THR A 417 10.71 -0.64 -8.49
N LYS A 418 11.42 -1.28 -7.56
CA LYS A 418 11.75 -0.67 -6.25
C LYS A 418 12.83 0.41 -6.33
N SER A 419 13.65 0.39 -7.39
CA SER A 419 14.75 1.34 -7.60
C SER A 419 14.53 2.17 -8.86
N SER A 420 15.62 2.55 -9.52
CA SER A 420 15.60 3.41 -10.71
C SER A 420 15.23 2.64 -11.97
N PHE A 421 14.55 3.32 -12.89
CA PHE A 421 14.17 2.80 -14.20
C PHE A 421 14.70 3.74 -15.27
N TYR A 422 15.76 3.33 -15.96
CA TYR A 422 16.52 4.18 -16.87
C TYR A 422 16.53 3.59 -18.28
N LEU A 423 15.98 4.33 -19.24
CA LEU A 423 15.89 4.00 -20.66
C LEU A 423 16.53 5.10 -21.54
N HIS A 424 17.55 5.79 -21.04
CA HIS A 424 18.13 6.98 -21.67
C HIS A 424 19.33 6.68 -22.58
N HIS A 425 19.58 7.58 -23.55
CA HIS A 425 20.63 7.44 -24.56
C HIS A 425 20.50 6.19 -25.44
N ASN A 426 19.28 5.87 -25.87
CA ASN A 426 19.02 4.87 -26.90
C ASN A 426 18.44 5.57 -28.15
N ASN A 427 17.77 4.81 -29.02
CA ASN A 427 17.07 5.35 -30.20
C ASN A 427 15.59 4.96 -30.19
N LEU A 428 14.98 4.91 -29.00
CA LEU A 428 13.59 4.47 -28.83
C LEU A 428 12.64 5.40 -29.59
N LEU A 429 11.76 4.80 -30.40
CA LEU A 429 10.73 5.50 -31.18
C LEU A 429 9.42 5.61 -30.39
N ASP A 430 9.12 4.58 -29.59
CA ASP A 430 7.96 4.48 -28.71
C ASP A 430 8.33 3.77 -27.39
N LEU A 431 7.36 3.67 -26.48
CA LEU A 431 7.47 2.99 -25.19
C LEU A 431 6.58 1.75 -25.11
N GLY A 432 6.26 1.13 -26.25
CA GLY A 432 5.52 -0.13 -26.29
C GLY A 432 6.21 -1.16 -25.40
N GLY A 433 5.43 -1.81 -24.53
CA GLY A 433 5.92 -2.67 -23.44
C GLY A 433 5.78 -2.05 -22.03
N LEU A 434 5.65 -0.72 -21.89
CA LEU A 434 5.49 -0.08 -20.58
C LEU A 434 4.03 0.15 -20.16
N GLU A 435 3.05 -0.41 -20.88
CA GLU A 435 1.62 -0.17 -20.67
C GLU A 435 1.11 -0.59 -19.27
N LYS A 436 1.87 -1.45 -18.59
CA LYS A 436 1.53 -1.94 -17.24
C LYS A 436 2.27 -1.22 -16.12
N LEU A 437 3.23 -0.33 -16.43
CA LEU A 437 4.07 0.32 -15.44
C LEU A 437 3.23 1.30 -14.61
N LYS A 438 3.21 1.10 -13.29
CA LYS A 438 2.47 1.92 -12.32
C LYS A 438 3.39 2.71 -11.41
N LYS A 439 4.51 2.11 -10.98
CA LYS A 439 5.36 2.70 -9.92
C LYS A 439 6.85 2.53 -10.22
N VAL A 440 7.60 3.59 -9.97
CA VAL A 440 9.08 3.58 -9.96
C VAL A 440 9.56 4.06 -8.60
N GLY A 441 10.26 3.20 -7.88
CA GLY A 441 10.65 3.43 -6.48
C GLY A 441 11.80 4.41 -6.31
N ALA A 442 12.50 4.77 -7.39
CA ALA A 442 13.41 5.91 -7.45
C ALA A 442 13.14 6.75 -8.72
N SER A 443 14.15 7.03 -9.55
CA SER A 443 13.99 7.92 -10.72
C SER A 443 13.63 7.16 -11.99
N LEU A 444 12.79 7.76 -12.83
CA LEU A 444 12.48 7.30 -14.18
C LEU A 444 13.14 8.23 -15.20
N SER A 445 14.03 7.71 -16.04
CA SER A 445 14.70 8.50 -17.10
C SER A 445 14.46 7.90 -18.46
N LEU A 446 13.80 8.66 -19.33
CA LEU A 446 13.49 8.36 -20.74
C LEU A 446 14.24 9.33 -21.67
N SER A 447 15.23 10.03 -21.14
CA SER A 447 15.85 11.16 -21.84
C SER A 447 16.75 10.71 -23.01
N SER A 448 16.96 11.59 -24.00
CA SER A 448 17.84 11.30 -25.15
C SER A 448 17.41 10.04 -25.92
N ASN A 449 16.18 10.06 -26.44
CA ASN A 449 15.62 9.09 -27.37
C ASN A 449 14.97 9.84 -28.56
N GLN A 450 14.11 9.17 -29.34
CA GLN A 450 13.37 9.77 -30.46
C GLN A 450 11.85 9.72 -30.24
N LEU A 451 11.40 9.67 -28.98
CA LEU A 451 9.99 9.46 -28.62
C LEU A 451 9.10 10.59 -29.16
N SER A 452 8.04 10.24 -29.89
CA SER A 452 7.00 11.17 -30.35
C SER A 452 5.81 11.27 -29.39
N ASP A 453 5.57 10.23 -28.61
CA ASP A 453 4.57 10.19 -27.55
C ASP A 453 5.00 9.27 -26.39
N ILE A 454 4.27 9.33 -25.28
CA ILE A 454 4.50 8.54 -24.07
C ILE A 454 3.21 7.88 -23.56
N ASN A 455 2.25 7.60 -24.46
CA ASN A 455 0.93 7.08 -24.07
C ASN A 455 1.00 5.73 -23.33
N ALA A 456 2.06 4.94 -23.56
CA ALA A 456 2.31 3.71 -22.82
C ALA A 456 2.42 3.95 -21.30
N LEU A 457 2.76 5.16 -20.86
CA LEU A 457 2.83 5.51 -19.43
C LEU A 457 1.47 5.84 -18.80
N SER A 458 0.35 5.67 -19.51
CA SER A 458 -1.00 6.03 -19.03
C SER A 458 -1.45 5.38 -17.71
N ASN A 459 -0.76 4.34 -17.23
CA ASN A 459 -0.99 3.71 -15.94
C ASN A 459 0.03 4.12 -14.85
N LEU A 460 1.02 4.96 -15.16
CA LEU A 460 2.04 5.41 -14.23
C LEU A 460 1.42 6.34 -13.19
N GLU A 461 1.46 5.93 -11.93
CA GLU A 461 0.87 6.64 -10.78
C GLU A 461 1.94 7.41 -10.00
N SER A 462 3.15 6.84 -9.84
CA SER A 462 4.20 7.46 -9.01
C SER A 462 5.62 7.15 -9.47
N VAL A 463 6.49 8.15 -9.32
CA VAL A 463 7.94 8.06 -9.44
C VAL A 463 8.53 8.67 -8.17
N ASN A 464 9.11 7.89 -7.26
CA ASN A 464 9.55 8.43 -5.96
C ASN A 464 10.80 9.34 -6.06
N GLY A 465 11.51 9.33 -7.20
CA GLY A 465 12.58 10.25 -7.55
C GLY A 465 12.17 11.20 -8.68
N MET A 466 13.12 11.60 -9.54
CA MET A 466 12.81 12.48 -10.66
C MET A 466 12.23 11.72 -11.85
N LEU A 467 11.39 12.39 -12.63
CA LEU A 467 10.97 11.97 -13.97
C LEU A 467 11.72 12.82 -15.02
N GLY A 468 12.62 12.19 -15.77
CA GLY A 468 13.36 12.83 -16.85
C GLY A 468 12.92 12.35 -18.23
N ILE A 469 12.32 13.22 -19.03
CA ILE A 469 11.85 12.95 -20.40
C ILE A 469 12.50 13.94 -21.41
N ALA A 470 13.66 14.47 -21.05
CA ALA A 470 14.36 15.49 -21.82
C ALA A 470 14.93 14.96 -23.15
N PHE A 471 15.15 15.84 -24.13
CA PHE A 471 15.76 15.51 -25.43
C PHE A 471 15.03 14.37 -26.17
N ASN A 472 13.75 14.59 -26.44
CA ASN A 472 12.90 13.72 -27.27
C ASN A 472 12.19 14.57 -28.36
N ARG A 473 11.24 13.97 -29.08
CA ARG A 473 10.45 14.64 -30.14
C ARG A 473 8.98 14.80 -29.73
N LEU A 474 8.70 14.90 -28.43
CA LEU A 474 7.34 14.94 -27.90
C LEU A 474 6.60 16.21 -28.34
N VAL A 475 5.33 16.05 -28.65
CA VAL A 475 4.39 17.17 -28.89
C VAL A 475 3.43 17.39 -27.72
N SER A 476 3.20 16.35 -26.91
CA SER A 476 2.40 16.38 -25.69
C SER A 476 3.00 15.49 -24.61
N LEU A 477 2.62 15.72 -23.36
CA LEU A 477 2.85 14.81 -22.23
C LEU A 477 1.69 13.83 -21.98
N LYS A 478 0.77 13.67 -22.94
CA LYS A 478 -0.35 12.73 -22.83
C LYS A 478 0.18 11.33 -22.54
N GLY A 479 -0.44 10.67 -21.56
CA GLY A 479 0.10 9.46 -20.93
C GLY A 479 0.57 9.69 -19.49
N LEU A 480 0.75 10.93 -19.04
CA LEU A 480 1.05 11.24 -17.63
C LEU A 480 -0.19 11.57 -16.79
N ASP A 481 -1.39 11.36 -17.33
CA ASP A 481 -2.67 11.79 -16.74
C ASP A 481 -2.97 11.18 -15.36
N ARG A 482 -2.32 10.05 -15.01
CA ARG A 482 -2.45 9.38 -13.71
C ARG A 482 -1.27 9.63 -12.76
N LEU A 483 -0.19 10.25 -13.25
CA LEU A 483 1.00 10.49 -12.46
C LEU A 483 0.71 11.59 -11.44
N ASN A 484 0.55 11.19 -10.18
CA ASN A 484 0.18 12.10 -9.10
C ASN A 484 1.33 12.36 -8.11
N LYS A 485 2.45 11.63 -8.24
CA LYS A 485 3.58 11.75 -7.32
C LYS A 485 4.92 11.67 -8.06
N VAL A 486 5.77 12.68 -7.83
CA VAL A 486 7.20 12.72 -8.17
C VAL A 486 8.02 13.08 -6.93
N GLY A 487 9.30 12.72 -6.91
CA GLY A 487 10.26 13.18 -5.90
C GLY A 487 11.14 14.33 -6.39
N ASN A 488 12.13 14.69 -5.57
CA ASN A 488 13.20 15.61 -5.94
C ASN A 488 14.53 14.87 -5.91
N VAL A 489 15.31 15.00 -6.97
CA VAL A 489 16.68 14.49 -7.00
C VAL A 489 17.62 15.66 -7.26
N LYS A 490 18.70 15.73 -6.48
CA LYS A 490 19.78 16.68 -6.74
C LYS A 490 20.59 16.16 -7.94
N TRP A 491 20.58 16.91 -9.03
CA TRP A 491 21.37 16.64 -10.23
C TRP A 491 22.34 17.81 -10.44
N GLY A 492 23.63 17.57 -10.20
CA GLY A 492 24.62 18.65 -10.10
C GLY A 492 24.32 19.52 -8.88
N ASP A 493 24.21 20.84 -9.07
CA ASP A 493 23.91 21.80 -8.01
C ASP A 493 22.42 22.12 -7.86
N GLU A 494 21.54 21.50 -8.66
CA GLU A 494 20.11 21.81 -8.68
C GLU A 494 19.24 20.60 -8.32
N TYR A 495 18.13 20.85 -7.64
CA TYR A 495 17.07 19.85 -7.47
C TYR A 495 16.18 19.82 -8.71
N ARG A 496 15.73 18.61 -9.08
CA ARG A 496 14.81 18.40 -10.21
C ARG A 496 13.72 17.41 -9.83
N SER A 497 12.49 17.68 -10.26
CA SER A 497 11.36 16.75 -10.14
C SER A 497 10.91 16.24 -11.51
N LEU A 498 10.73 17.16 -12.47
CA LEU A 498 10.31 16.87 -13.83
C LEU A 498 11.24 17.58 -14.81
N ALA A 499 11.95 16.83 -15.66
CA ALA A 499 12.80 17.40 -16.70
C ALA A 499 12.23 17.09 -18.10
N ILE A 500 11.79 18.12 -18.82
CA ILE A 500 11.17 18.01 -20.15
C ILE A 500 11.83 18.90 -21.21
N HIS A 501 12.91 19.60 -20.86
CA HIS A 501 13.72 20.39 -21.80
C HIS A 501 14.28 19.56 -22.97
N GLY A 502 14.63 20.18 -24.09
CA GLY A 502 15.09 19.52 -25.30
C GLY A 502 13.98 18.87 -26.13
N ASN A 503 12.70 19.05 -25.77
CA ASN A 503 11.55 18.63 -26.57
C ASN A 503 11.04 19.80 -27.40
N LYS A 504 11.71 20.09 -28.52
CA LYS A 504 11.48 21.29 -29.34
C LYS A 504 10.03 21.50 -29.80
N TYR A 505 9.24 20.44 -29.91
CA TYR A 505 7.85 20.49 -30.41
C TYR A 505 6.80 20.35 -29.31
N LEU A 506 7.21 20.31 -28.03
CA LEU A 506 6.30 20.07 -26.91
C LEU A 506 5.43 21.31 -26.68
N LYS A 507 4.13 21.16 -26.93
CA LYS A 507 3.13 22.23 -26.78
C LYS A 507 2.05 21.92 -25.76
N ASP A 508 1.79 20.65 -25.50
CA ASP A 508 0.75 20.23 -24.56
C ASP A 508 1.36 19.58 -23.32
N ILE A 509 1.23 20.28 -22.19
CA ILE A 509 1.61 19.79 -20.87
C ILE A 509 0.37 19.67 -19.96
N SER A 510 -0.84 19.60 -20.50
CA SER A 510 -2.07 19.59 -19.71
C SER A 510 -2.21 18.36 -18.80
N SER A 511 -1.60 17.23 -19.19
CA SER A 511 -1.68 15.94 -18.48
C SER A 511 -0.97 15.90 -17.12
N ILE A 512 -0.06 16.83 -16.82
CA ILE A 512 0.63 16.87 -15.52
C ILE A 512 -0.21 17.51 -14.41
N GLY A 513 -1.51 17.74 -14.62
CA GLY A 513 -2.37 18.42 -13.65
C GLY A 513 -2.45 17.74 -12.28
N LEU A 514 -2.33 16.41 -12.20
CA LEU A 514 -2.36 15.69 -10.90
C LEU A 514 -1.01 15.67 -10.17
N LEU A 515 0.06 16.13 -10.82
CA LEU A 515 1.42 15.92 -10.37
C LEU A 515 1.74 16.67 -9.07
N LYS A 516 2.12 15.95 -8.02
CA LYS A 516 2.64 16.51 -6.76
C LYS A 516 4.05 16.05 -6.48
N SER A 517 4.86 16.94 -5.94
CA SER A 517 6.15 16.60 -5.35
C SER A 517 5.96 16.00 -3.96
N SER A 518 6.72 14.96 -3.63
CA SER A 518 6.75 14.37 -2.29
C SER A 518 7.24 15.32 -1.21
N THR A 519 7.92 16.40 -1.57
CA THR A 519 8.43 17.43 -0.65
C THR A 519 7.52 18.67 -0.57
N GLY A 520 6.44 18.71 -1.35
CA GLY A 520 5.63 19.93 -1.54
C GLY A 520 6.29 20.98 -2.45
N TYR A 521 7.50 20.71 -2.95
CA TYR A 521 8.26 21.59 -3.82
C TYR A 521 8.55 20.93 -5.18
N LEU A 522 7.86 21.36 -6.23
CA LEU A 522 7.97 20.82 -7.58
C LEU A 522 8.92 21.65 -8.43
N VAL A 523 10.02 21.03 -8.88
CA VAL A 523 11.00 21.70 -9.76
C VAL A 523 10.89 21.16 -11.18
N ILE A 524 10.48 22.01 -12.12
CA ILE A 524 10.25 21.67 -13.52
C ILE A 524 11.34 22.29 -14.39
N ASN A 525 12.07 21.48 -15.15
CA ASN A 525 13.08 21.94 -16.10
C ASN A 525 12.54 21.94 -17.52
N ILE A 526 12.52 23.12 -18.15
CA ILE A 526 11.98 23.36 -19.51
C ILE A 526 13.00 24.10 -20.40
N ASP A 527 12.70 24.23 -21.69
CA ASP A 527 13.47 25.07 -22.60
C ASP A 527 13.09 26.56 -22.41
N HIS A 528 14.01 27.48 -22.72
CA HIS A 528 13.81 28.92 -22.46
C HIS A 528 12.64 29.51 -23.26
N ASN A 529 12.35 28.95 -24.43
CA ASN A 529 11.31 29.42 -25.34
C ASN A 529 10.18 28.39 -25.47
N SER A 530 9.81 27.75 -24.36
CA SER A 530 8.69 26.79 -24.36
C SER A 530 7.35 27.54 -24.48
N ASP A 531 6.80 27.56 -25.69
CA ASP A 531 5.48 28.11 -26.00
C ASP A 531 4.39 27.03 -25.81
N PHE A 532 4.07 26.68 -24.57
CA PHE A 532 3.01 25.71 -24.28
C PHE A 532 1.63 26.26 -24.66
N GLU A 533 0.90 25.55 -25.52
CA GLU A 533 -0.46 25.89 -25.95
C GLU A 533 -1.54 25.31 -25.03
N PHE A 534 -1.26 24.15 -24.41
CA PHE A 534 -2.20 23.46 -23.53
C PHE A 534 -1.56 23.25 -22.16
N LEU A 535 -2.15 23.88 -21.14
CA LEU A 535 -1.70 23.87 -19.76
C LEU A 535 -2.68 23.11 -18.87
N PRO A 536 -2.27 22.65 -17.67
CA PRO A 536 -3.20 22.07 -16.70
C PRO A 536 -4.32 23.05 -16.29
N ASP A 537 -5.53 22.54 -16.08
CA ASP A 537 -6.68 23.33 -15.59
C ASP A 537 -6.38 23.95 -14.22
N SER A 538 -6.73 25.22 -13.99
CA SER A 538 -6.49 25.93 -12.70
C SER A 538 -6.90 25.20 -11.42
N ARG A 539 -7.84 24.26 -11.49
CA ARG A 539 -8.33 23.47 -10.34
C ARG A 539 -7.45 22.26 -10.04
N CYS A 540 -6.54 21.93 -10.94
CA CYS A 540 -5.65 20.79 -10.83
C CYS A 540 -4.66 20.92 -9.65
N ASP A 541 -4.22 19.76 -9.20
CA ASP A 541 -3.41 19.56 -8.02
C ASP A 541 -1.99 20.13 -8.13
N ILE A 542 -1.46 20.25 -9.35
CA ILE A 542 -0.16 20.87 -9.60
C ILE A 542 -0.08 22.30 -9.04
N TYR A 543 -1.22 23.02 -9.00
CA TYR A 543 -1.33 24.36 -8.45
C TYR A 543 -1.55 24.41 -6.93
N ASN A 544 -1.51 23.27 -6.22
CA ASN A 544 -1.67 23.17 -4.76
C ASN A 544 -0.32 22.99 -4.03
N GLN A 545 0.79 23.42 -4.64
CA GLN A 545 2.14 23.26 -4.11
C GLN A 545 3.06 24.38 -4.59
N ASP A 546 4.26 24.48 -4.02
CA ASP A 546 5.28 25.38 -4.55
C ASP A 546 5.85 24.82 -5.86
N VAL A 547 5.83 25.63 -6.91
CA VAL A 547 6.36 25.28 -8.22
C VAL A 547 7.52 26.19 -8.53
N LYS A 548 8.66 25.62 -8.91
CA LYS A 548 9.80 26.34 -9.49
C LYS A 548 10.01 25.87 -10.91
N VAL A 549 10.13 26.83 -11.82
CA VAL A 549 10.44 26.56 -13.23
C VAL A 549 11.89 26.97 -13.50
N ILE A 550 12.68 26.05 -14.05
CA ILE A 550 14.09 26.27 -14.39
C ILE A 550 14.27 26.10 -15.90
N SER A 551 14.98 27.04 -16.50
CA SER A 551 15.47 26.92 -17.87
C SER A 551 16.95 27.22 -17.95
N SER A 552 17.72 26.30 -18.53
CA SER A 552 19.18 26.43 -18.69
C SER A 552 19.91 26.84 -17.41
N GLY A 553 19.49 26.29 -16.26
CA GLY A 553 20.06 26.57 -14.93
C GLY A 553 19.64 27.92 -14.33
N LYS A 554 18.65 28.60 -14.91
CA LYS A 554 18.09 29.85 -14.38
C LYS A 554 16.63 29.67 -14.02
N GLU A 555 16.23 30.24 -12.90
CA GLU A 555 14.83 30.28 -12.49
C GLU A 555 14.04 31.26 -13.37
N LEU A 556 12.87 30.82 -13.83
CA LEU A 556 11.92 31.64 -14.58
C LEU A 556 10.77 32.06 -13.64
N ASP A 557 10.12 33.18 -13.98
CA ASP A 557 8.84 33.54 -13.34
C ASP A 557 7.81 32.44 -13.64
N VAL A 558 7.33 31.76 -12.60
CA VAL A 558 6.36 30.67 -12.73
C VAL A 558 5.11 31.12 -13.47
N THR A 559 4.67 32.36 -13.27
CA THR A 559 3.46 32.91 -13.91
C THR A 559 3.63 33.12 -15.41
N SER A 560 4.88 33.23 -15.90
CA SER A 560 5.16 33.29 -17.34
C SER A 560 4.91 31.96 -18.06
N VAL A 561 4.96 30.84 -17.34
CA VAL A 561 4.74 29.48 -17.87
C VAL A 561 3.37 28.94 -17.46
N PHE A 562 2.94 29.25 -16.24
CA PHE A 562 1.67 28.89 -15.66
C PHE A 562 0.91 30.16 -15.25
N PRO A 563 0.20 30.84 -16.16
CA PRO A 563 -0.46 32.12 -15.86
C PRO A 563 -1.55 32.03 -14.77
N LEU A 564 -2.10 30.83 -14.58
CA LEU A 564 -3.10 30.54 -13.55
C LEU A 564 -2.47 30.15 -12.21
N TYR A 565 -1.14 30.02 -12.15
CA TYR A 565 -0.42 29.82 -10.90
C TYR A 565 -0.59 31.06 -10.04
N ASN A 566 -1.38 30.93 -8.99
CA ASN A 566 -1.57 31.96 -8.00
C ASN A 566 -1.10 31.41 -6.66
N LYS A 567 -0.01 31.98 -6.14
CA LYS A 567 0.45 31.69 -4.78
C LYS A 567 -0.63 32.02 -3.73
N ASN A 568 -1.64 32.82 -4.08
CA ASN A 568 -2.80 33.14 -3.25
C ASN A 568 -3.94 32.11 -3.36
N LYS A 569 -3.67 30.81 -3.18
CA LYS A 569 -4.73 29.95 -2.62
C LYS A 569 -4.89 30.35 -1.16
N SER A 570 -6.13 30.61 -0.74
CA SER A 570 -6.44 30.88 0.65
C SER A 570 -5.77 29.80 1.53
N PRO A 571 -4.86 30.18 2.43
CA PRO A 571 -4.18 29.22 3.29
C PRO A 571 -5.19 28.35 4.02
N VAL A 572 -4.85 27.06 4.13
CA VAL A 572 -5.67 26.10 4.89
C VAL A 572 -5.22 26.14 6.35
N PHE A 573 -6.09 26.68 7.18
CA PHE A 573 -5.92 26.72 8.63
C PHE A 573 -6.67 25.60 9.29
N VAL A 574 -5.99 24.95 10.22
CA VAL A 574 -6.58 23.96 11.13
C VAL A 574 -6.77 24.59 12.50
N PHE A 575 -7.98 24.46 13.02
CA PHE A 575 -8.40 24.97 14.31
C PHE A 575 -8.93 23.83 15.20
N ASP A 576 -8.88 24.05 16.50
CA ASP A 576 -9.53 23.17 17.49
C ASP A 576 -11.07 23.23 17.36
N ASP A 577 -11.82 22.34 18.01
CA ASP A 577 -13.29 22.24 17.94
C ASP A 577 -14.06 23.38 18.66
N LYS A 578 -13.37 24.46 19.02
CA LYS A 578 -13.93 25.66 19.65
C LYS A 578 -13.99 26.84 18.68
N TRP A 579 -14.96 27.71 18.92
CA TRP A 579 -15.17 28.95 18.16
C TRP A 579 -15.47 28.76 16.67
N ILE A 580 -15.99 27.60 16.30
CA ILE A 580 -16.32 27.22 14.91
C ILE A 580 -17.13 28.32 14.20
N ASN A 581 -18.20 28.83 14.82
CA ASN A 581 -19.05 29.86 14.23
C ASN A 581 -18.32 31.19 13.97
N ALA A 582 -17.37 31.56 14.84
CA ALA A 582 -16.61 32.79 14.68
C ALA A 582 -15.52 32.66 13.61
N LEU A 583 -14.95 31.46 13.43
CA LEU A 583 -13.86 31.20 12.49
C LEU A 583 -14.36 30.82 11.08
N SER A 584 -15.51 30.16 10.97
CA SER A 584 -16.04 29.68 9.68
C SER A 584 -16.57 30.79 8.76
N GLN A 585 -16.80 32.00 9.28
CA GLN A 585 -17.29 33.15 8.51
C GLN A 585 -16.24 33.83 7.62
N HIS A 586 -14.95 33.50 7.78
CA HIS A 586 -13.86 34.20 7.10
C HIS A 586 -13.56 33.61 5.72
N LYS A 587 -14.04 34.27 4.65
CA LYS A 587 -13.86 33.79 3.27
C LYS A 587 -12.43 33.88 2.72
N TRP A 588 -11.54 34.63 3.38
CA TRP A 588 -10.16 34.83 2.93
C TRP A 588 -9.22 33.68 3.33
N MET A 589 -9.68 32.76 4.19
CA MET A 589 -8.97 31.53 4.55
C MET A 589 -9.88 30.32 4.38
N ARG A 590 -9.30 29.14 4.20
CA ARG A 590 -10.02 27.87 4.32
C ARG A 590 -9.83 27.36 5.75
N SER A 591 -10.92 27.18 6.48
CA SER A 591 -10.89 26.73 7.88
C SER A 591 -11.34 25.28 7.99
N GLU A 592 -10.53 24.44 8.62
CA GLU A 592 -10.83 23.05 8.93
C GLU A 592 -10.78 22.87 10.46
N PHE A 593 -11.70 22.08 11.02
CA PHE A 593 -11.87 21.96 12.47
C PHE A 593 -11.73 20.51 12.92
N PHE A 594 -10.80 20.26 13.85
CA PHE A 594 -10.57 18.93 14.43
C PHE A 594 -10.33 19.06 15.94
N PRO A 595 -10.75 18.08 16.77
CA PRO A 595 -10.45 18.11 18.20
C PRO A 595 -8.95 17.98 18.47
N PHE A 596 -8.37 18.91 19.25
CA PHE A 596 -6.95 18.86 19.62
C PHE A 596 -6.75 18.04 20.90
N ASN A 597 -7.01 16.74 20.81
CA ASN A 597 -6.89 15.80 21.93
C ASN A 597 -5.98 14.59 21.64
N SER A 598 -5.60 14.37 20.38
CA SER A 598 -4.74 13.27 19.95
C SER A 598 -4.03 13.63 18.65
N VAL A 599 -2.70 13.75 18.69
CA VAL A 599 -1.90 14.06 17.50
C VAL A 599 -1.98 12.95 16.46
N ASP A 600 -1.97 11.68 16.87
CA ASP A 600 -2.05 10.53 15.96
C ASP A 600 -3.34 10.51 15.14
N LYS A 601 -4.45 10.97 15.72
CA LYS A 601 -5.73 11.10 15.01
C LYS A 601 -5.81 12.36 14.16
N LEU A 602 -5.04 13.39 14.51
CA LEU A 602 -5.00 14.66 13.79
C LEU A 602 -4.19 14.53 12.49
N ILE A 603 -3.00 13.94 12.53
CA ILE A 603 -2.07 13.85 11.39
C ILE A 603 -2.72 13.37 10.07
N PRO A 604 -3.47 12.25 10.03
CA PRO A 604 -4.10 11.79 8.79
C PRO A 604 -5.09 12.80 8.20
N ASN A 605 -5.78 13.56 9.06
CA ASN A 605 -6.72 14.58 8.64
C ASN A 605 -6.02 15.82 8.08
N LEU A 606 -4.85 16.20 8.64
CA LEU A 606 -4.03 17.31 8.13
C LEU A 606 -3.59 17.06 6.68
N TYR A 607 -3.08 15.86 6.40
CA TYR A 607 -2.68 15.49 5.04
C TYR A 607 -3.85 15.48 4.05
N ARG A 608 -5.03 15.02 4.51
CA ARG A 608 -6.24 14.97 3.68
C ARG A 608 -6.70 16.35 3.23
N VAL A 609 -6.58 17.35 4.10
CA VAL A 609 -7.07 18.71 3.80
C VAL A 609 -6.00 19.62 3.20
N GLY A 610 -4.74 19.18 3.18
CA GLY A 610 -3.60 19.99 2.75
C GLY A 610 -3.36 21.17 3.69
N ALA A 611 -3.40 20.91 5.00
CA ALA A 611 -3.21 21.93 6.02
C ALA A 611 -1.83 22.59 5.91
N GLU A 612 -1.78 23.91 6.00
CA GLU A 612 -0.54 24.69 6.00
C GLU A 612 -0.25 25.26 7.39
N TYR A 613 -1.29 25.78 8.04
CA TYR A 613 -1.18 26.41 9.36
C TYR A 613 -2.06 25.70 10.39
N ILE A 614 -1.59 25.64 11.63
CA ILE A 614 -2.41 25.31 12.79
C ILE A 614 -2.45 26.50 13.73
N TYR A 615 -3.65 26.96 14.10
CA TYR A 615 -3.81 28.13 14.96
C TYR A 615 -4.50 27.73 16.26
N ALA A 616 -3.80 27.89 17.38
CA ALA A 616 -4.33 27.58 18.70
C ALA A 616 -5.17 28.74 19.26
N GLN A 617 -6.46 28.70 18.96
CA GLN A 617 -7.41 29.76 19.32
C GLN A 617 -7.79 29.78 20.82
N VAL A 618 -7.49 28.75 21.60
CA VAL A 618 -7.82 28.66 23.03
C VAL A 618 -6.62 28.16 23.84
N ALA A 619 -6.59 28.41 25.15
CA ALA A 619 -5.44 28.05 25.99
C ALA A 619 -5.08 26.54 25.92
N ARG A 620 -6.10 25.66 25.92
CA ARG A 620 -5.86 24.20 25.80
C ARG A 620 -5.21 23.80 24.47
N SER A 621 -5.53 24.49 23.37
CA SER A 621 -4.93 24.16 22.07
C SER A 621 -3.47 24.61 22.03
N GLN A 622 -3.08 25.64 22.78
CA GLN A 622 -1.65 25.98 22.91
C GLN A 622 -0.87 24.94 23.68
N TYR A 623 -1.39 24.42 24.80
CA TYR A 623 -0.75 23.29 25.49
C TYR A 623 -0.60 22.06 24.58
N PHE A 624 -1.62 21.76 23.78
CA PHE A 624 -1.53 20.69 22.79
C PHE A 624 -0.41 20.92 21.76
N LEU A 625 -0.25 22.14 21.24
CA LEU A 625 0.84 22.46 20.32
C LEU A 625 2.21 22.34 20.99
N ILE A 626 2.36 22.80 22.23
CA ILE A 626 3.60 22.67 23.01
C ILE A 626 3.99 21.20 23.17
N GLU A 627 3.04 20.35 23.56
CA GLU A 627 3.27 18.92 23.82
C GLU A 627 3.58 18.12 22.55
N ASN A 628 3.11 18.58 21.38
CA ASN A 628 3.21 17.86 20.11
C ASN A 628 4.04 18.61 19.06
N ASN A 629 4.88 19.54 19.50
CA ASN A 629 5.59 20.49 18.64
C ASN A 629 6.38 19.80 17.51
N GLU A 630 7.26 18.87 17.89
CA GLU A 630 8.14 18.15 16.95
C GLU A 630 7.34 17.36 15.91
N VAL A 631 6.29 16.65 16.33
CA VAL A 631 5.47 15.81 15.45
C VAL A 631 4.70 16.67 14.44
N LEU A 632 4.17 17.81 14.86
CA LEU A 632 3.41 18.71 13.99
C LEU A 632 4.32 19.44 12.99
N HIS A 633 5.53 19.85 13.39
CA HIS A 633 6.52 20.40 12.46
C HIS A 633 7.03 19.34 11.47
N ASN A 634 7.28 18.11 11.92
CA ASN A 634 7.64 17.00 11.03
C ASN A 634 6.53 16.65 10.03
N ALA A 635 5.27 16.96 10.35
CA ALA A 635 4.14 16.86 9.44
C ALA A 635 4.03 18.04 8.45
N GLY A 636 4.94 19.01 8.52
CA GLY A 636 5.03 20.16 7.62
C GLY A 636 4.15 21.35 8.03
N LEU A 637 3.65 21.40 9.26
CA LEU A 637 2.79 22.50 9.71
C LEU A 637 3.57 23.68 10.27
N LYS A 638 3.02 24.87 10.07
CA LYS A 638 3.53 26.15 10.58
C LYS A 638 2.59 26.70 11.66
N PHE A 639 3.15 27.09 12.79
CA PHE A 639 2.38 27.62 13.90
C PHE A 639 3.26 28.34 14.93
N LEU A 640 2.60 29.13 15.76
CA LEU A 640 3.15 29.77 16.95
C LEU A 640 2.34 29.33 18.17
N PHE A 641 3.04 29.12 19.27
CA PHE A 641 2.48 28.95 20.61
C PHE A 641 3.33 29.77 21.59
N ASN A 642 2.71 30.34 22.62
CA ASN A 642 3.49 30.99 23.68
C ASN A 642 4.19 29.92 24.54
N SER A 643 5.30 30.28 25.19
CA SER A 643 6.02 29.35 26.05
C SER A 643 5.13 28.81 27.19
N LYS A 644 5.43 27.58 27.64
CA LYS A 644 4.74 27.00 28.79
C LYS A 644 4.89 27.85 30.07
N PRO A 645 6.08 28.37 30.43
CA PRO A 645 6.22 29.28 31.57
C PRO A 645 5.31 30.50 31.52
N PHE A 646 5.24 31.20 30.37
CA PHE A 646 4.35 32.35 30.22
C PHE A 646 2.87 31.97 30.29
N MET A 647 2.51 30.84 29.65
CA MET A 647 1.16 30.29 29.71
C MET A 647 0.73 29.97 31.15
N ASP A 648 1.58 29.27 31.91
CA ASP A 648 1.32 28.87 33.30
C ASP A 648 1.25 30.09 34.24
N LEU A 649 2.06 31.12 33.98
CA LEU A 649 2.04 32.40 34.69
C LEU A 649 0.70 33.12 34.50
N CYS A 650 0.30 33.37 33.26
CA CYS A 650 -0.91 34.13 32.95
C CYS A 650 -2.20 33.37 33.26
N PHE A 651 -2.18 32.04 33.20
CA PHE A 651 -3.35 31.21 33.53
C PHE A 651 -3.69 31.19 35.03
N ASN A 652 -2.71 31.47 35.89
CA ASN A 652 -2.90 31.56 37.34
C ASN A 652 -2.93 33.02 37.79
N LYS A 653 -4.10 33.49 38.23
CA LYS A 653 -4.31 34.92 38.57
C LYS A 653 -3.42 35.40 39.71
N SER A 654 -3.29 34.64 40.80
CA SER A 654 -2.40 34.98 41.91
C SER A 654 -0.95 35.15 41.45
N LYS A 655 -0.43 34.20 40.65
CA LYS A 655 0.94 34.27 40.12
C LYS A 655 1.13 35.45 39.16
N PHE A 656 0.14 35.71 38.30
CA PHE A 656 0.16 36.88 37.43
C PHE A 656 0.24 38.18 38.23
N TYR A 657 -0.60 38.33 39.25
CA TYR A 657 -0.59 39.51 40.11
C TYR A 657 0.71 39.66 40.90
N GLU A 658 1.22 38.57 41.47
CA GLU A 658 2.53 38.55 42.14
C GLU A 658 3.65 38.99 41.19
N PHE A 659 3.66 38.47 39.96
CA PHE A 659 4.60 38.87 38.92
C PHE A 659 4.52 40.37 38.61
N MET A 660 3.31 40.90 38.46
CA MET A 660 3.10 42.33 38.20
C MET A 660 3.64 43.19 39.34
N VAL A 661 3.42 42.79 40.59
CA VAL A 661 3.96 43.51 41.76
C VAL A 661 5.48 43.44 41.81
N ASN A 662 6.05 42.25 41.65
CA ASN A 662 7.50 42.01 41.74
C ASN A 662 8.29 42.73 40.64
N ASN A 663 7.68 42.98 39.48
CA ASN A 663 8.29 43.70 38.37
C ASN A 663 7.96 45.21 38.34
N GLY A 664 7.41 45.76 39.43
CA GLY A 664 7.18 47.20 39.56
C GLY A 664 5.93 47.72 38.82
N PHE A 665 5.03 46.82 38.41
CA PHE A 665 3.78 47.13 37.72
C PHE A 665 2.55 47.10 38.64
N SER A 666 2.74 47.19 39.96
CA SER A 666 1.64 47.13 40.95
C SER A 666 0.56 48.19 40.73
N SER A 667 0.92 49.37 40.21
CA SER A 667 -0.05 50.42 39.86
C SER A 667 -0.96 50.06 38.69
N TYR A 668 -0.54 49.11 37.83
CA TYR A 668 -1.22 48.71 36.60
C TYR A 668 -2.20 47.55 36.76
N VAL A 669 -2.32 47.00 37.97
CA VAL A 669 -3.30 45.98 38.32
C VAL A 669 -4.27 46.53 39.37
N PRO A 670 -5.44 45.91 39.54
CA PRO A 670 -6.28 46.14 40.71
C PRO A 670 -5.48 45.90 42.00
N ALA A 671 -5.70 46.71 43.03
CA ALA A 671 -5.16 46.44 44.36
C ALA A 671 -5.57 45.03 44.83
N ILE A 672 -4.62 44.27 45.36
CA ILE A 672 -4.79 42.88 45.79
C ILE A 672 -4.89 42.86 47.31
N TYR A 673 -5.84 42.11 47.85
CA TYR A 673 -5.98 41.91 49.29
C TYR A 673 -5.26 40.63 49.72
N ASP A 674 -4.34 40.76 50.68
CA ASP A 674 -3.66 39.63 51.31
C ASP A 674 -4.56 39.05 52.42
N GLY A 675 -5.43 38.12 52.02
CA GLY A 675 -6.40 37.48 52.89
C GLY A 675 -7.64 38.33 53.18
N LYS A 676 -8.27 38.07 54.33
CA LYS A 676 -9.60 38.60 54.71
C LYS A 676 -9.57 39.88 55.55
N ASN A 677 -8.38 40.40 55.88
CA ASN A 677 -8.22 41.54 56.78
C ASN A 677 -8.11 42.86 56.01
N GLY A 678 -8.80 43.90 56.47
CA GLY A 678 -8.71 45.25 55.87
C GLY A 678 -9.37 45.40 54.50
N ILE A 679 -10.33 44.53 54.16
CA ILE A 679 -11.06 44.57 52.89
C ILE A 679 -12.02 45.77 52.84
N GLU A 680 -11.96 46.54 51.75
CA GLU A 680 -12.98 47.53 51.39
C GLU A 680 -13.93 46.94 50.34
N PHE A 681 -15.20 46.74 50.72
CA PHE A 681 -16.23 46.20 49.83
C PHE A 681 -16.87 47.29 48.94
N PRO A 682 -17.33 46.96 47.71
CA PRO A 682 -17.31 45.63 47.10
C PRO A 682 -15.94 45.22 46.58
N VAL A 683 -15.65 43.92 46.60
CA VAL A 683 -14.43 43.32 46.04
C VAL A 683 -14.75 42.32 44.93
N VAL A 684 -13.76 42.00 44.12
CA VAL A 684 -13.87 40.95 43.09
C VAL A 684 -13.12 39.72 43.57
N TYR A 685 -13.88 38.65 43.80
CA TYR A 685 -13.38 37.30 44.08
C TYR A 685 -13.14 36.56 42.77
N LYS A 686 -11.94 36.02 42.57
CA LYS A 686 -11.56 35.28 41.36
C LYS A 686 -10.92 33.96 41.73
N ILE A 687 -11.43 32.84 41.21
CA ILE A 687 -10.73 31.56 41.32
C ILE A 687 -9.47 31.60 40.44
N ASP A 688 -8.34 31.13 41.00
CA ASP A 688 -7.02 31.31 40.38
C ASP A 688 -6.90 30.60 39.04
N LYS A 689 -7.39 29.37 38.95
CA LYS A 689 -7.42 28.57 37.71
C LYS A 689 -8.84 28.56 37.12
N GLY A 690 -9.03 29.26 36.01
CA GLY A 690 -10.33 29.31 35.32
C GLY A 690 -10.39 30.46 34.32
N GLY A 691 -11.21 30.31 33.28
CA GLY A 691 -11.41 31.30 32.21
C GLY A 691 -12.89 31.57 31.94
N ASN A 692 -13.17 32.48 30.99
CA ASN A 692 -14.53 32.85 30.54
C ASN A 692 -15.46 33.47 31.61
N GLY A 693 -14.92 33.98 32.72
CA GLY A 693 -15.71 34.68 33.74
C GLY A 693 -16.62 33.80 34.62
N GLU A 694 -16.62 32.48 34.44
CA GLU A 694 -17.51 31.55 35.18
C GLU A 694 -17.23 31.48 36.70
N ASN A 695 -16.06 31.96 37.12
CA ASN A 695 -15.57 31.89 38.50
C ASN A 695 -15.14 33.27 39.05
N VAL A 696 -15.81 34.34 38.61
CA VAL A 696 -15.56 35.72 39.05
C VAL A 696 -16.83 36.30 39.65
N PHE A 697 -16.74 36.73 40.92
CA PHE A 697 -17.89 37.22 41.67
C PHE A 697 -17.61 38.61 42.24
N ILE A 698 -18.59 39.51 42.14
CA ILE A 698 -18.60 40.73 42.95
C ILE A 698 -19.15 40.34 44.31
N VAL A 699 -18.40 40.64 45.36
CA VAL A 699 -18.74 40.32 46.74
C VAL A 699 -18.91 41.63 47.48
N ASN A 700 -20.08 41.84 48.08
CA ASN A 700 -20.48 43.14 48.64
C ASN A 700 -20.26 43.24 50.15
N ASN A 701 -20.02 42.13 50.84
CA ASN A 701 -19.81 42.08 52.28
C ASN A 701 -19.12 40.78 52.70
N MET A 702 -18.73 40.72 53.97
CA MET A 702 -18.00 39.59 54.54
C MET A 702 -18.80 38.28 54.56
N VAL A 703 -20.13 38.37 54.73
CA VAL A 703 -21.01 37.19 54.78
C VAL A 703 -21.05 36.50 53.41
N GLU A 704 -21.20 37.28 52.34
CA GLU A 704 -21.10 36.77 50.97
C GLU A 704 -19.74 36.11 50.72
N LEU A 705 -18.65 36.74 51.18
CA LEU A 705 -17.29 36.20 51.01
C LEU A 705 -17.08 34.86 51.73
N GLU A 706 -17.64 34.69 52.92
CA GLU A 706 -17.55 33.45 53.70
C GLU A 706 -18.44 32.33 53.15
N SER A 707 -19.46 32.67 52.37
CA SER A 707 -20.38 31.71 51.75
C SER A 707 -19.81 31.02 50.50
N ILE A 708 -18.72 31.53 49.93
CA ILE A 708 -18.07 30.98 48.74
C ILE A 708 -17.14 29.83 49.16
N ASP A 709 -17.40 28.61 48.65
CA ASP A 709 -16.50 27.46 48.85
C ASP A 709 -15.20 27.66 48.05
N GLY A 710 -14.08 27.76 48.76
CA GLY A 710 -12.87 28.46 48.31
C GLY A 710 -12.05 27.79 47.20
N GLY A 711 -12.32 26.53 46.85
CA GLY A 711 -11.59 25.78 45.81
C GLY A 711 -10.06 25.74 46.00
N GLU A 712 -9.33 25.28 44.97
CA GLU A 712 -7.85 25.16 44.96
C GLU A 712 -7.11 26.51 44.74
N GLY A 713 -7.55 27.59 45.42
CA GLY A 713 -6.89 28.91 45.40
C GLY A 713 -7.70 30.03 44.72
N TYR A 714 -7.64 31.23 45.31
CA TYR A 714 -8.37 32.42 44.84
C TYR A 714 -7.58 33.72 45.07
N SER A 715 -7.90 34.72 44.25
CA SER A 715 -7.43 36.10 44.37
C SER A 715 -8.58 37.03 44.77
N LEU A 716 -8.32 37.93 45.73
CA LEU A 716 -9.21 39.04 46.08
C LEU A 716 -8.63 40.35 45.56
N THR A 717 -9.42 41.07 44.79
CA THR A 717 -8.99 42.33 44.17
C THR A 717 -9.99 43.45 44.43
N GLU A 718 -9.52 44.70 44.43
CA GLU A 718 -10.40 45.86 44.42
C GLU A 718 -11.40 45.80 43.27
N CYS A 719 -12.61 46.31 43.51
CA CYS A 719 -13.57 46.45 42.44
C CYS A 719 -13.31 47.71 41.64
N VAL A 720 -12.70 47.55 40.45
CA VAL A 720 -12.39 48.68 39.57
C VAL A 720 -13.66 49.18 38.88
N LEU A 721 -14.13 50.35 39.31
CA LEU A 721 -15.31 51.02 38.76
C LEU A 721 -15.02 51.67 37.41
N GLY A 722 -16.05 51.71 36.55
CA GLY A 722 -16.02 52.44 35.28
C GLY A 722 -16.82 51.74 34.20
N LYS A 723 -17.43 52.54 33.31
CA LYS A 723 -18.34 52.11 32.23
C LYS A 723 -17.66 51.45 31.04
N ALA A 724 -16.34 51.52 30.93
CA ALA A 724 -15.63 51.05 29.74
C ALA A 724 -14.61 49.96 30.12
N GLU A 725 -14.68 48.83 29.43
CA GLU A 725 -13.69 47.75 29.49
C GLU A 725 -12.97 47.65 28.14
N TYR A 726 -11.69 47.36 28.18
CA TYR A 726 -10.82 47.35 27.01
C TYR A 726 -10.17 45.97 26.87
N ALA A 727 -10.08 45.50 25.62
CA ALA A 727 -9.38 44.29 25.22
C ALA A 727 -8.35 44.64 24.13
N SER A 728 -7.08 44.73 24.52
CA SER A 728 -5.97 45.05 23.62
C SER A 728 -5.27 43.77 23.17
N ASN A 729 -5.26 43.51 21.86
CA ASN A 729 -4.71 42.31 21.26
C ASN A 729 -3.33 42.62 20.67
N PHE A 730 -2.35 41.76 20.95
CA PHE A 730 -0.97 41.96 20.52
C PHE A 730 -0.39 40.72 19.83
N ILE A 731 0.37 40.98 18.77
CA ILE A 731 1.44 40.08 18.32
C ILE A 731 2.74 40.86 18.49
N TYR A 732 3.63 40.35 19.34
CA TYR A 732 4.86 40.99 19.75
C TYR A 732 6.04 40.05 19.48
N SER A 733 7.20 40.59 19.11
CA SER A 733 8.44 39.83 18.99
C SER A 733 9.65 40.71 19.28
N LYS A 734 10.55 40.25 20.16
CA LYS A 734 11.88 40.86 20.45
C LYS A 734 11.86 42.39 20.60
N GLY A 735 10.97 42.93 21.44
CA GLY A 735 10.87 44.35 21.75
C GLY A 735 9.96 45.15 20.81
N GLU A 736 9.43 44.52 19.76
CA GLU A 736 8.61 45.15 18.74
C GLU A 736 7.16 44.63 18.77
N ILE A 737 6.21 45.55 18.71
CA ILE A 737 4.79 45.22 18.52
C ILE A 737 4.52 45.15 17.02
N LEU A 738 4.34 43.93 16.51
CA LEU A 738 4.09 43.67 15.10
C LEU A 738 2.61 43.86 14.73
N PHE A 739 1.71 43.67 15.69
CA PHE A 739 0.28 43.91 15.54
C PHE A 739 -0.33 44.39 16.85
N GLU A 740 -1.19 45.41 16.77
CA GLU A 740 -1.99 45.91 17.88
C GLU A 740 -3.40 46.24 17.41
N ILE A 741 -4.40 45.85 18.21
CA ILE A 741 -5.75 46.40 18.10
C ILE A 741 -6.48 46.36 19.44
N THR A 742 -7.14 47.46 19.77
CA THR A 742 -7.91 47.58 21.00
C THR A 742 -9.39 47.73 20.73
N TYR A 743 -10.17 46.88 21.40
CA TYR A 743 -11.63 46.96 21.44
C TYR A 743 -12.07 47.55 22.77
N LYS A 744 -12.89 48.60 22.72
CA LYS A 744 -13.55 49.21 23.87
C LYS A 744 -15.01 48.78 23.90
N ARG A 745 -15.44 48.23 25.02
CA ARG A 745 -16.85 47.93 25.32
C ARG A 745 -17.37 48.94 26.35
N GLU A 746 -18.44 49.64 26.00
CA GLU A 746 -19.12 50.55 26.94
C GLU A 746 -20.38 49.92 27.52
N PHE A 747 -20.66 50.19 28.79
CA PHE A 747 -21.78 49.63 29.56
C PHE A 747 -22.58 50.75 30.23
N SER A 748 -23.85 50.48 30.55
CA SER A 748 -24.73 51.43 31.24
C SER A 748 -24.32 51.69 32.69
N ASP A 749 -23.85 50.66 33.38
CA ASP A 749 -23.48 50.67 34.80
C ASP A 749 -21.96 50.78 35.00
N ASP A 750 -21.54 51.38 36.11
CA ASP A 750 -20.12 51.51 36.49
C ASP A 750 -19.55 50.21 37.08
N LEU A 751 -20.44 49.34 37.59
CA LEU A 751 -20.13 48.09 38.27
C LEU A 751 -20.69 46.91 37.49
N PHE A 752 -19.81 46.14 36.84
CA PHE A 752 -20.18 44.93 36.12
C PHE A 752 -18.99 43.97 36.02
N VAL A 753 -19.28 42.69 35.82
CA VAL A 753 -18.32 41.61 35.52
C VAL A 753 -18.86 40.80 34.34
N LEU A 754 -17.96 40.35 33.46
CA LEU A 754 -18.24 39.43 32.35
C LEU A 754 -19.10 38.23 32.82
N ARG A 755 -20.32 38.11 32.27
CA ARG A 755 -21.36 37.07 32.51
C ARG A 755 -22.26 37.19 33.76
N SER A 756 -22.36 38.32 34.45
CA SER A 756 -23.58 38.56 35.24
C SER A 756 -24.81 38.56 34.30
N ALA A 757 -26.00 38.22 34.79
CA ALA A 757 -27.25 38.23 34.00
C ALA A 757 -27.50 39.58 33.29
N SER A 758 -26.82 40.65 33.73
CA SER A 758 -26.81 42.00 33.17
C SER A 758 -25.75 42.29 32.08
N TYR A 759 -24.75 41.44 31.83
CA TYR A 759 -23.60 41.83 30.99
C TYR A 759 -23.94 42.07 29.51
N ASN A 760 -24.71 41.17 28.89
CA ASN A 760 -25.11 41.34 27.48
C ASN A 760 -26.27 42.34 27.33
N ASP A 761 -27.13 42.47 28.35
CA ASP A 761 -28.29 43.35 28.32
C ASP A 761 -27.92 44.83 28.56
N ASN A 762 -26.74 45.10 29.16
CA ASN A 762 -26.28 46.45 29.54
C ASN A 762 -25.13 46.99 28.67
N MET A 763 -24.66 46.27 27.65
CA MET A 763 -23.61 46.75 26.74
C MET A 763 -24.17 47.77 25.74
N ILE A 764 -23.64 48.99 25.75
CA ILE A 764 -24.05 50.12 24.91
C ILE A 764 -23.36 50.08 23.56
N SER A 765 -22.04 49.89 23.54
CA SER A 765 -21.25 49.90 22.29
C SER A 765 -20.05 48.97 22.34
N LEU A 766 -19.57 48.61 21.15
CA LEU A 766 -18.32 47.90 20.92
C LEU A 766 -17.58 48.60 19.80
N ASP A 767 -16.51 49.31 20.13
CA ASP A 767 -15.78 50.17 19.21
C ASP A 767 -14.30 49.77 19.14
N VAL A 768 -13.69 49.89 17.96
CA VAL A 768 -12.23 49.86 17.83
C VAL A 768 -11.72 51.25 18.19
N CYS A 769 -10.75 51.35 19.11
CA CYS A 769 -10.20 52.63 19.54
C CYS A 769 -8.67 52.65 19.52
N GLU A 770 -8.11 53.86 19.44
CA GLU A 770 -6.67 54.08 19.62
C GLU A 770 -6.24 53.69 21.05
N ASN A 771 -5.16 52.93 21.14
CA ASN A 771 -4.58 52.53 22.41
C ASN A 771 -3.49 53.50 22.86
N LYS A 772 -3.80 54.34 23.83
CA LYS A 772 -2.84 55.31 24.40
C LYS A 772 -1.88 54.71 25.43
N LEU A 773 -2.01 53.40 25.70
CA LEU A 773 -1.27 52.68 26.75
C LEU A 773 -0.29 51.65 26.18
N VAL A 774 -0.06 51.65 24.87
CA VAL A 774 0.80 50.68 24.15
C VAL A 774 2.21 50.60 24.74
N ASP A 775 2.80 51.72 25.13
CA ASP A 775 4.14 51.72 25.74
C ASP A 775 4.18 51.02 27.11
N ILE A 776 3.12 51.14 27.91
CA ILE A 776 2.99 50.41 29.19
C ILE A 776 2.90 48.92 28.92
N PHE A 777 2.05 48.51 27.96
CA PHE A 777 1.89 47.11 27.61
C PHE A 777 3.17 46.51 27.01
N ARG A 778 3.93 47.28 26.22
CA ARG A 778 5.24 46.89 25.72
C ARG A 778 6.23 46.63 26.86
N GLN A 779 6.34 47.53 27.84
CA GLN A 779 7.21 47.33 29.00
C GLN A 779 6.86 46.07 29.80
N ILE A 780 5.56 45.78 29.95
CA ILE A 780 5.10 44.54 30.60
C ILE A 780 5.48 43.33 29.73
N MET A 781 5.25 43.38 28.41
CA MET A 781 5.63 42.29 27.50
C MET A 781 7.13 42.03 27.46
N ASP A 782 7.96 43.07 27.50
CA ASP A 782 9.42 42.98 27.57
C ASP A 782 9.87 42.22 28.85
N SER A 783 9.16 42.39 29.97
CA SER A 783 9.49 41.74 31.25
C SER A 783 9.23 40.23 31.29
N PHE A 784 8.49 39.68 30.32
CA PHE A 784 8.28 38.23 30.23
C PHE A 784 9.47 37.49 29.61
N GLU A 785 10.41 38.21 28.99
CA GLU A 785 11.61 37.64 28.33
C GLU A 785 11.29 36.62 27.22
N GLU A 786 10.15 36.77 26.57
CA GLU A 786 9.67 35.87 25.51
C GLU A 786 10.17 36.29 24.12
N GLU A 787 10.48 35.31 23.27
CA GLU A 787 10.90 35.59 21.88
C GLU A 787 9.77 36.25 21.08
N PHE A 788 8.55 35.76 21.28
CA PHE A 788 7.34 36.32 20.73
C PHE A 788 6.17 36.06 21.67
N LEU A 789 5.14 36.91 21.56
CA LEU A 789 3.92 36.81 22.33
C LEU A 789 2.70 36.99 21.41
N VAL A 790 1.71 36.12 21.58
CA VAL A 790 0.37 36.29 21.02
C VAL A 790 -0.61 36.35 22.18
N CYS A 791 -1.10 37.54 22.52
CA CYS A 791 -1.87 37.73 23.75
C CYS A 791 -2.94 38.84 23.63
N CYS A 792 -3.80 38.92 24.65
CA CYS A 792 -4.85 39.93 24.79
C CYS A 792 -4.89 40.41 26.25
N PHE A 793 -4.71 41.71 26.47
CA PHE A 793 -4.81 42.36 27.77
C PHE A 793 -6.24 42.83 27.98
N ASP A 794 -6.86 42.39 29.08
CA ASP A 794 -8.21 42.80 29.47
C ASP A 794 -8.13 43.71 30.70
N TYR A 795 -8.65 44.93 30.58
CA TYR A 795 -8.43 45.99 31.58
C TYR A 795 -9.52 47.08 31.59
N LYS A 796 -9.55 47.84 32.68
CA LYS A 796 -10.21 49.16 32.74
C LYS A 796 -9.16 50.28 32.81
N VAL A 797 -9.57 51.51 32.53
CA VAL A 797 -8.69 52.68 32.65
C VAL A 797 -9.20 53.56 33.78
N VAL A 798 -8.36 53.82 34.78
CA VAL A 798 -8.63 54.74 35.89
C VAL A 798 -7.57 55.82 35.89
N ASN A 799 -7.99 57.09 35.79
CA ASN A 799 -7.08 58.24 35.75
C ASN A 799 -5.93 58.14 34.72
N GLY A 800 -6.21 57.54 33.56
CA GLY A 800 -5.21 57.36 32.49
C GLY A 800 -4.26 56.17 32.69
N VAL A 801 -4.47 55.35 33.72
CA VAL A 801 -3.65 54.18 34.05
C VAL A 801 -4.46 52.90 33.81
N PRO A 802 -3.88 51.85 33.18
CA PRO A 802 -4.59 50.59 33.03
C PRO A 802 -4.72 49.88 34.38
N LYS A 803 -5.84 49.17 34.57
CA LYS A 803 -6.08 48.21 35.64
C LYS A 803 -6.33 46.86 35.01
N ILE A 804 -5.25 46.11 34.82
CA ILE A 804 -5.21 44.85 34.07
C ILE A 804 -5.78 43.74 34.93
N PHE A 805 -6.84 43.11 34.44
CA PHE A 805 -7.51 42.02 35.14
C PHE A 805 -6.87 40.69 34.84
N GLU A 806 -6.55 40.44 33.57
CA GLU A 806 -5.89 39.24 33.09
C GLU A 806 -5.17 39.52 31.77
N ILE A 807 -4.19 38.66 31.47
CA ILE A 807 -3.59 38.56 30.14
C ILE A 807 -4.01 37.20 29.59
N ASN A 808 -4.85 37.23 28.58
CA ASN A 808 -5.19 36.06 27.81
C ASN A 808 -4.03 35.71 26.89
N THR A 809 -3.53 34.49 26.95
CA THR A 809 -2.37 34.02 26.19
C THR A 809 -2.71 33.69 24.73
N ARG A 810 -3.69 34.38 24.14
CA ARG A 810 -4.17 34.21 22.76
C ARG A 810 -4.91 35.47 22.32
N LEU A 811 -5.09 35.66 21.02
CA LEU A 811 -5.94 36.73 20.50
C LEU A 811 -7.39 36.56 21.02
N GLY A 812 -7.99 37.67 21.43
CA GLY A 812 -9.33 37.75 21.98
C GLY A 812 -10.42 37.35 21.00
N TYR A 813 -11.50 36.78 21.53
CA TYR A 813 -12.65 36.33 20.75
C TYR A 813 -13.31 37.45 19.93
N THR A 814 -13.30 38.69 20.45
CA THR A 814 -13.83 39.86 19.73
C THR A 814 -13.06 40.15 18.46
N LEU A 815 -11.73 40.09 18.49
CA LEU A 815 -10.89 40.25 17.30
C LEU A 815 -11.22 39.17 16.28
N ILE A 816 -11.31 37.91 16.70
CA ILE A 816 -11.60 36.79 15.79
C ILE A 816 -12.93 36.99 15.06
N LYS A 817 -13.96 37.53 15.71
CA LYS A 817 -15.23 37.81 15.02
C LYS A 817 -15.13 38.91 13.95
N ASP A 818 -14.14 39.80 14.05
CA ASP A 818 -13.93 40.91 13.12
C ASP A 818 -13.06 40.46 11.93
N SER A 819 -13.71 40.06 10.84
CA SER A 819 -13.03 39.49 9.67
C SER A 819 -11.91 40.36 9.09
N LYS A 820 -12.06 41.69 9.13
CA LYS A 820 -11.07 42.61 8.55
C LYS A 820 -9.82 42.70 9.41
N ASN A 821 -9.99 42.90 10.71
CA ASN A 821 -8.88 43.06 11.63
C ASN A 821 -8.24 41.73 12.01
N PHE A 822 -9.03 40.65 12.08
CA PHE A 822 -8.51 39.31 12.25
C PHE A 822 -7.59 38.90 11.09
N LYS A 823 -7.97 39.21 9.85
CA LYS A 823 -7.09 38.97 8.70
C LYS A 823 -5.73 39.64 8.88
N LYS A 824 -5.69 40.91 9.29
CA LYS A 824 -4.43 41.63 9.53
C LYS A 824 -3.58 40.96 10.60
N ALA A 825 -4.20 40.54 11.71
CA ALA A 825 -3.51 39.81 12.76
C ALA A 825 -2.93 38.49 12.23
N ILE A 826 -3.71 37.74 11.46
CA ILE A 826 -3.31 36.45 10.90
C ILE A 826 -2.24 36.60 9.82
N ASP A 827 -2.26 37.65 9.01
CA ASP A 827 -1.19 37.94 8.04
C ASP A 827 0.15 38.13 8.78
N VAL A 828 0.18 38.86 9.90
CA VAL A 828 1.36 39.03 10.76
C VAL A 828 1.76 37.73 11.46
N TYR A 829 0.78 36.99 11.98
CA TYR A 829 0.98 35.67 12.59
C TYR A 829 1.69 34.71 11.63
N CYS A 830 1.23 34.61 10.38
CA CYS A 830 1.79 33.70 9.38
C CYS A 830 3.24 34.07 9.04
N GLN A 831 3.54 35.36 8.85
CA GLN A 831 4.91 35.81 8.59
C GLN A 831 5.87 35.40 9.71
N LEU A 832 5.42 35.51 10.96
CA LEU A 832 6.22 35.13 12.11
C LEU A 832 6.31 33.59 12.25
N ALA A 833 5.23 32.85 11.99
CA ALA A 833 5.19 31.39 11.99
C ALA A 833 6.11 30.78 10.91
N ASP A 834 6.12 31.34 9.71
CA ASP A 834 7.00 30.95 8.61
C ASP A 834 8.47 31.10 9.00
N LYS A 835 8.81 32.23 9.64
CA LYS A 835 10.17 32.49 10.11
C LYS A 835 10.59 31.53 11.23
N HIS A 836 9.68 31.26 12.16
CA HIS A 836 9.92 30.32 13.26
C HIS A 836 10.13 28.90 12.75
N ALA A 837 9.29 28.44 11.81
CA ALA A 837 9.38 27.10 11.21
C ALA A 837 10.69 26.84 10.44
N LEU A 838 11.36 27.89 9.95
CA LEU A 838 12.68 27.78 9.29
C LEU A 838 13.84 27.66 10.28
N SER A 839 13.63 28.02 11.55
CA SER A 839 14.63 27.99 12.61
C SER A 839 14.48 26.83 13.60
N SER A 840 13.28 26.26 13.68
CA SER A 840 12.94 25.01 14.40
C SER A 840 13.23 23.80 13.52
#